data_AF-A0A1I1SGD9-F1
#
_entry.id   AF-A0A1I1SGD9-F1
#
_cell.length_a   1.000
_cell.length_b   1.000
_cell.length_c   1.000
_cell.angle_alpha   90.00
_cell.angle_beta   90.00
_cell.angle_gamma   90.00
#
_symmetry.space_group_name_H-M   'P 1'
#
loop_
_entity.id
_entity.type
_entity.pdbx_description
1 polymer ?
#
loop_
_entity_poly.entity_id
_entity_poly.type
_entity_poly.pdbx_seq_one_letter_code
_entity_poly.pdbx_strand_id
1 'polypeptide(L)'
;MTVFRPSRAYRPDLDIRFADGRVPAWSRPLVEAEQPNADAWLVIMPRRSGKTWLARAVEHTRAGTAAGNSAGNTAGNTAGNAPGGGAGTVRVDLRSPLSVTRAGLGCLLGAPGAPELPEDTLVLIDEPALAWPAGARGAGAVSPAVLVGGLAALRAAGAVPVLFATPAEHALLTPHLAADAPRDLLWPPELDDEECARLAARAPGWAPALVAGLRQRAPGWLRTPFLLELMLQTAETHAHLRTDLRGLARAACAEAEQRHQYIDQWFGNGLTAGHRAGLRRGRWRRAGLEVPETETAAESRTAAGAVPAALHGLADDPALERHLPEVLRIHHITDLHHGGELRATVDAKDTSGTGQLLAALAGAGSPLDSYLGHLRLLADQGRAPHLVILTGDVVDRPYDEYGEQALAWLRELTGLLAGHPDLRDGDPRVLLTGGNHDVSWDLALDERLAARHEWFARTFAAYPHPDLHLADHGQRRLYITFPEAGLRVALLGSAESGGEVASDLDRDRAAARAAQGGAQEVRGEVMGYGRHDPGIVVRRVLDRLSPEAGYLTLAALHHPLSPVPSVEIAPYSGVVNAGQAKKALAAAGAALVLHGHTHLGFTAAERLLGGGPPWTLRIAGAPALGSGETEEQNGYNEVFVAREGGAHTVALRTVRLRGGHWTPDPAVAFRPGAAEECSLGRICEDGA
;
A
#
# COMPACT_ATOMS: atom_id res chain seq x y z
N MET A 1 -15.37 -4.82 -37.54
CA MET A 1 -15.61 -5.18 -36.12
C MET A 1 -14.43 -4.71 -35.31
N THR A 2 -14.70 -3.89 -34.31
CA THR A 2 -13.75 -3.25 -33.39
C THR A 2 -12.99 -4.33 -32.62
N VAL A 3 -11.67 -4.17 -32.51
CA VAL A 3 -10.90 -5.05 -31.65
C VAL A 3 -9.83 -4.20 -30.96
N PHE A 4 -10.13 -3.69 -29.77
CA PHE A 4 -9.10 -3.18 -28.88
C PHE A 4 -8.23 -4.37 -28.45
N ARG A 5 -6.92 -4.34 -28.77
CA ARG A 5 -5.99 -5.42 -28.41
C ARG A 5 -4.61 -4.82 -28.09
N PRO A 6 -4.33 -4.52 -26.81
CA PRO A 6 -3.04 -4.05 -26.32
C PRO A 6 -1.89 -5.02 -26.63
N SER A 7 -2.18 -6.30 -26.90
CA SER A 7 -1.19 -7.33 -27.25
C SER A 7 -0.96 -7.52 -28.75
N ARG A 8 -1.74 -6.90 -29.65
CA ARG A 8 -1.52 -7.07 -31.09
C ARG A 8 -0.39 -6.17 -31.59
N ALA A 9 0.32 -6.68 -32.60
CA ALA A 9 1.24 -5.90 -33.41
C ALA A 9 0.52 -4.67 -33.98
N TYR A 10 1.19 -3.51 -33.92
CA TYR A 10 0.73 -2.21 -34.45
C TYR A 10 -0.04 -2.37 -35.77
N ARG A 11 -1.24 -1.79 -35.80
CA ARG A 11 -2.10 -1.66 -36.97
C ARG A 11 -2.16 -0.18 -37.36
N PRO A 12 -1.53 0.23 -38.47
CA PRO A 12 -1.45 1.64 -38.85
C PRO A 12 -2.84 2.29 -39.01
N ASP A 13 -3.83 1.52 -39.48
CA ASP A 13 -5.23 1.95 -39.62
C ASP A 13 -5.96 2.20 -38.29
N LEU A 14 -5.38 1.76 -37.18
CA LEU A 14 -5.92 1.91 -35.82
C LEU A 14 -5.00 2.71 -34.90
N ASP A 15 -3.81 3.11 -35.37
CA ASP A 15 -2.86 3.88 -34.57
C ASP A 15 -3.14 5.37 -34.67
N ILE A 16 -3.85 5.83 -33.65
CA ILE A 16 -4.31 7.20 -33.49
C ILE A 16 -3.23 8.20 -33.10
N ARG A 17 -1.98 7.77 -32.86
CA ARG A 17 -0.93 8.68 -32.35
C ARG A 17 -0.37 9.58 -33.44
N PHE A 18 -0.21 9.08 -34.67
CA PHE A 18 0.23 9.88 -35.83
C PHE A 18 -0.78 9.89 -36.98
N ALA A 19 -2.07 9.71 -36.67
CA ALA A 19 -3.14 9.76 -37.66
C ALA A 19 -3.21 11.15 -38.34
N ASP A 20 -3.65 11.18 -39.60
CA ASP A 20 -3.80 12.39 -40.41
C ASP A 20 -2.52 13.23 -40.57
N GLY A 21 -1.35 12.59 -40.44
CA GLY A 21 -0.05 13.26 -40.55
C GLY A 21 0.30 14.17 -39.37
N ARG A 22 -0.49 14.15 -38.28
CA ARG A 22 -0.22 14.94 -37.08
C ARG A 22 0.84 14.25 -36.23
N VAL A 23 2.03 14.84 -36.16
CA VAL A 23 3.12 14.38 -35.29
C VAL A 23 3.16 15.25 -34.03
N PRO A 24 2.97 14.66 -32.82
CA PRO A 24 3.18 15.33 -31.54
C PRO A 24 4.55 15.99 -31.48
N ALA A 25 4.58 17.22 -30.98
CA ALA A 25 5.80 18.05 -30.98
C ALA A 25 7.01 17.35 -30.32
N TRP A 26 6.79 16.60 -29.23
CA TRP A 26 7.86 15.87 -28.55
C TRP A 26 8.49 14.74 -29.39
N SER A 27 7.73 14.16 -30.32
CA SER A 27 8.18 13.08 -31.21
C SER A 27 8.63 13.57 -32.58
N ARG A 28 8.46 14.87 -32.86
CA ARG A 28 8.82 15.50 -34.13
C ARG A 28 10.29 15.29 -34.51
N PRO A 29 11.28 15.44 -33.61
CA PRO A 29 12.67 15.16 -33.94
C PRO A 29 12.89 13.75 -34.49
N LEU A 30 12.12 12.77 -34.00
CA LEU A 30 12.20 11.37 -34.45
C LEU A 30 11.63 11.19 -35.85
N VAL A 31 10.49 11.82 -36.14
CA VAL A 31 9.82 11.71 -37.46
C VAL A 31 10.54 12.53 -38.52
N GLU A 32 11.14 13.66 -38.15
CA GLU A 32 11.93 14.50 -39.06
C GLU A 32 13.37 13.99 -39.22
N ALA A 33 13.79 13.01 -38.41
CA ALA A 33 15.16 12.52 -38.33
C ALA A 33 16.16 13.67 -38.07
N GLU A 34 15.83 14.53 -37.11
CA GLU A 34 16.77 15.51 -36.60
C GLU A 34 17.93 14.78 -35.93
N GLN A 35 19.16 15.25 -36.15
CA GLN A 35 20.34 14.67 -35.50
C GLN A 35 20.32 14.97 -33.99
N PRO A 36 20.52 13.95 -33.11
CA PRO A 36 20.69 14.19 -31.68
C PRO A 36 21.98 14.99 -31.41
N ASN A 37 22.10 15.60 -30.23
CA ASN A 37 23.32 16.26 -29.78
C ASN A 37 24.43 15.24 -29.42
N ALA A 38 24.04 14.10 -28.85
CA ALA A 38 24.84 12.95 -28.45
C ALA A 38 24.66 11.77 -29.43
N ASP A 39 25.10 10.56 -29.05
CA ASP A 39 25.18 9.42 -29.97
C ASP A 39 23.82 8.93 -30.48
N ALA A 40 22.72 9.19 -29.77
CA ALA A 40 21.37 8.76 -30.14
C ALA A 40 20.30 9.61 -29.45
N TRP A 41 19.10 9.63 -30.03
CA TRP A 41 17.89 9.96 -29.28
C TRP A 41 17.54 8.81 -28.33
N LEU A 42 17.29 9.12 -27.06
CA LEU A 42 16.94 8.13 -26.04
C LEU A 42 15.47 8.29 -25.65
N VAL A 43 14.62 7.35 -26.07
CA VAL A 43 13.20 7.37 -25.73
C VAL A 43 12.96 6.43 -24.54
N ILE A 44 12.60 6.97 -23.38
CA ILE A 44 12.43 6.18 -22.16
C ILE A 44 10.96 5.90 -21.86
N MET A 45 10.60 4.62 -21.81
CA MET A 45 9.21 4.18 -21.57
C MET A 45 9.13 2.72 -21.12
N PRO A 46 7.98 2.27 -20.58
CA PRO A 46 7.78 0.87 -20.22
C PRO A 46 8.01 -0.12 -21.35
N ARG A 47 8.49 -1.30 -20.94
CA ARG A 47 8.54 -2.45 -21.83
C ARG A 47 7.11 -2.83 -22.20
N ARG A 48 6.84 -2.97 -23.50
CA ARG A 48 5.52 -3.29 -24.10
C ARG A 48 4.36 -2.32 -23.82
N SER A 49 4.56 -1.17 -23.18
CA SER A 49 3.51 -0.13 -23.07
C SER A 49 3.40 0.78 -24.29
N GLY A 50 4.23 0.58 -25.31
CA GLY A 50 4.22 1.47 -26.46
C GLY A 50 5.51 1.57 -27.27
N LYS A 51 6.66 1.02 -26.84
CA LYS A 51 7.95 1.12 -27.57
C LYS A 51 7.83 0.70 -29.03
N THR A 52 7.47 -0.56 -29.25
CA THR A 52 7.26 -1.10 -30.60
C THR A 52 6.19 -0.33 -31.36
N TRP A 53 5.12 0.10 -30.69
CA TRP A 53 4.06 0.87 -31.35
C TRP A 53 4.59 2.23 -31.79
N LEU A 54 5.30 2.96 -30.93
CA LEU A 54 5.86 4.29 -31.22
C LEU A 54 6.88 4.18 -32.36
N ALA A 55 7.78 3.19 -32.30
CA ALA A 55 8.72 2.90 -33.37
C ALA A 55 8.01 2.66 -34.71
N ARG A 56 6.94 1.85 -34.73
CA ARG A 56 6.16 1.61 -35.95
C ARG A 56 5.40 2.84 -36.43
N ALA A 57 4.92 3.68 -35.52
CA ALA A 57 4.27 4.93 -35.88
C ALA A 57 5.27 5.85 -36.59
N VAL A 58 6.48 6.01 -36.05
CA VAL A 58 7.55 6.82 -36.67
C VAL A 58 7.90 6.29 -38.06
N GLU A 59 8.09 4.96 -38.17
CA GLU A 59 8.35 4.26 -39.44
C GLU A 59 7.25 4.53 -40.49
N HIS A 60 5.98 4.42 -40.08
CA HIS A 60 4.85 4.62 -40.99
C HIS A 60 4.71 6.07 -41.47
N THR A 61 4.81 7.04 -40.56
CA THR A 61 4.68 8.46 -40.90
C THR A 61 5.77 8.90 -41.88
N ARG A 62 7.01 8.43 -41.70
CA ARG A 62 8.12 8.69 -42.63
C ARG A 62 7.93 8.03 -43.99
N ALA A 63 7.36 6.82 -44.04
CA ALA A 63 7.03 6.19 -45.31
C ALA A 63 5.93 6.95 -46.08
N GLY A 64 4.94 7.50 -45.36
CA GLY A 64 3.85 8.28 -45.93
C GLY A 64 4.28 9.63 -46.51
N THR A 65 5.20 10.34 -45.84
CA THR A 65 5.75 11.61 -46.36
C THR A 65 6.59 11.40 -47.61
N ALA A 66 7.30 10.28 -47.72
CA ALA A 66 8.04 9.92 -48.93
C ALA A 66 7.10 9.59 -50.11
N ALA A 67 6.00 8.88 -49.86
CA ALA A 67 5.02 8.49 -50.89
C ALA A 67 4.12 9.65 -51.36
N GLY A 68 3.87 10.66 -50.51
CA GLY A 68 3.05 11.83 -50.82
C GLY A 68 3.60 12.73 -51.94
N ASN A 69 4.90 12.61 -52.27
CA ASN A 69 5.53 13.29 -53.39
C ASN A 69 5.55 12.47 -54.70
N SER A 70 5.00 11.24 -54.70
CA SER A 70 4.87 10.40 -55.90
C SER A 70 3.46 9.79 -55.99
N ALA A 71 2.47 10.59 -56.38
CA ALA A 71 1.13 10.08 -56.58
C ALA A 71 1.06 9.15 -57.81
N GLY A 72 0.80 7.86 -57.56
CA GLY A 72 0.18 6.95 -58.54
C GLY A 72 0.84 5.59 -58.75
N ASN A 73 0.71 4.65 -57.81
CA ASN A 73 0.29 3.26 -58.10
C ASN A 73 0.26 2.41 -56.82
N THR A 74 -0.86 1.76 -56.53
CA THR A 74 -1.04 0.84 -55.40
C THR A 74 -1.37 -0.56 -55.89
N ALA A 75 -0.47 -1.53 -55.65
CA ALA A 75 -0.80 -2.91 -55.29
C ALA A 75 0.46 -3.71 -54.90
N GLY A 76 0.57 -4.01 -53.60
CA GLY A 76 1.18 -5.20 -52.97
C GLY A 76 2.49 -5.78 -53.50
N ASN A 77 3.60 -5.55 -52.77
CA ASN A 77 4.49 -6.65 -52.37
C ASN A 77 5.43 -6.23 -51.22
N THR A 78 5.58 -7.09 -50.21
CA THR A 78 6.43 -6.89 -49.00
C THR A 78 7.82 -7.48 -49.15
N ALA A 79 8.38 -7.54 -50.36
CA ALA A 79 9.73 -8.02 -50.58
C ALA A 79 10.36 -7.35 -51.80
N GLY A 80 11.40 -6.54 -51.56
CA GLY A 80 12.27 -5.98 -52.60
C GLY A 80 12.17 -4.47 -52.76
N ASN A 81 12.70 -3.70 -51.80
CA ASN A 81 12.98 -2.27 -52.02
C ASN A 81 14.24 -2.13 -52.88
N ALA A 82 14.08 -1.59 -54.09
CA ALA A 82 15.17 -1.06 -54.91
C ALA A 82 15.55 0.36 -54.43
N PRO A 83 16.79 0.82 -54.67
CA PRO A 83 17.34 2.04 -54.11
C PRO A 83 16.89 3.28 -54.90
N GLY A 84 15.72 3.82 -54.55
CA GLY A 84 15.40 5.23 -54.77
C GLY A 84 15.89 6.02 -53.57
N GLY A 85 16.81 6.97 -53.75
CA GLY A 85 17.57 7.67 -52.70
C GLY A 85 16.79 8.62 -51.78
N GLY A 86 15.70 8.14 -51.18
CA GLY A 86 15.05 8.82 -50.06
C GLY A 86 15.59 8.32 -48.71
N ALA A 87 15.62 9.20 -47.71
CA ALA A 87 16.04 8.90 -46.34
C ALA A 87 15.31 7.66 -45.79
N GLY A 88 16.02 6.54 -45.69
CA GLY A 88 15.46 5.26 -45.26
C GLY A 88 15.10 5.26 -43.77
N THR A 89 14.19 4.37 -43.38
CA THR A 89 14.00 4.02 -41.96
C THR A 89 14.26 2.53 -41.78
N VAL A 90 15.13 2.18 -40.85
CA VAL A 90 15.51 0.80 -40.53
C VAL A 90 15.15 0.53 -39.07
N ARG A 91 14.42 -0.55 -38.80
CA ARG A 91 14.05 -0.96 -37.44
C ARG A 91 14.69 -2.30 -37.10
N VAL A 92 15.33 -2.38 -35.95
CA VAL A 92 15.96 -3.61 -35.44
C VAL A 92 15.54 -3.92 -34.02
N ASP A 93 15.45 -5.21 -33.70
CA ASP A 93 15.24 -5.73 -32.35
C ASP A 93 16.54 -6.40 -31.88
N LEU A 94 17.19 -5.84 -30.85
CA LEU A 94 18.50 -6.33 -30.39
C LEU A 94 18.42 -7.70 -29.71
N ARG A 95 17.23 -8.20 -29.35
CA ARG A 95 17.04 -9.59 -28.91
C ARG A 95 17.24 -10.60 -30.03
N SER A 96 17.25 -10.14 -31.29
CA SER A 96 17.47 -10.96 -32.47
C SER A 96 18.75 -10.54 -33.18
N PRO A 97 19.92 -11.09 -32.79
CA PRO A 97 21.20 -10.79 -33.43
C PRO A 97 21.14 -10.94 -34.96
N LEU A 98 20.39 -11.94 -35.44
CA LEU A 98 20.16 -12.17 -36.88
C LEU A 98 19.44 -11.00 -37.56
N SER A 99 18.48 -10.36 -36.88
CA SER A 99 17.80 -9.16 -37.41
C SER A 99 18.77 -8.01 -37.59
N VAL A 100 19.68 -7.83 -36.62
CA VAL A 100 20.67 -6.76 -36.61
C VAL A 100 21.72 -6.97 -37.70
N THR A 101 22.26 -8.19 -37.81
CA THR A 101 23.25 -8.52 -38.85
C THR A 101 22.68 -8.45 -40.26
N ARG A 102 21.42 -8.90 -40.47
CA ARG A 102 20.75 -8.81 -41.78
C ARG A 102 20.51 -7.37 -42.23
N ALA A 103 20.36 -6.45 -41.28
CA ALA A 103 20.23 -5.02 -41.56
C ALA A 103 21.57 -4.31 -41.78
N GLY A 104 22.71 -5.03 -41.75
CA GLY A 104 24.04 -4.41 -41.85
C GLY A 104 24.47 -3.65 -40.59
N LEU A 105 23.78 -3.88 -39.47
CA LEU A 105 23.94 -3.11 -38.23
C LEU A 105 24.78 -3.85 -37.17
N GLY A 106 25.73 -4.68 -37.63
CA GLY A 106 26.58 -5.50 -36.74
C GLY A 106 27.37 -4.71 -35.70
N CYS A 107 27.65 -3.42 -35.95
CA CYS A 107 28.30 -2.52 -35.00
C CYS A 107 27.54 -2.40 -33.67
N LEU A 108 26.20 -2.51 -33.66
CA LEU A 108 25.37 -2.53 -32.45
C LEU A 108 25.61 -3.77 -31.57
N LEU A 109 26.23 -4.82 -32.14
CA LEU A 109 26.61 -6.05 -31.45
C LEU A 109 28.13 -6.15 -31.25
N GLY A 110 28.88 -5.11 -31.57
CA GLY A 110 30.35 -5.07 -31.46
C GLY A 110 31.09 -5.72 -32.63
N ALA A 111 30.41 -6.02 -33.74
CA ALA A 111 31.10 -6.45 -34.95
C ALA A 111 31.95 -5.29 -35.50
N PRO A 112 33.20 -5.54 -35.93
CA PRO A 112 34.03 -4.52 -36.54
C PRO A 112 33.50 -4.15 -37.92
N GLY A 113 33.44 -2.85 -38.22
CA GLY A 113 33.00 -2.33 -39.52
C GLY A 113 32.05 -1.15 -39.37
N ALA A 114 32.16 -0.18 -40.28
CA ALA A 114 31.20 0.91 -40.38
C ALA A 114 29.86 0.35 -40.94
N PRO A 115 28.71 0.81 -40.44
CA PRO A 115 27.42 0.42 -41.00
C PRO A 115 27.27 0.95 -42.42
N GLU A 116 26.86 0.10 -43.36
CA GLU A 116 26.59 0.47 -44.75
C GLU A 116 25.15 0.99 -44.88
N LEU A 117 24.90 2.21 -44.42
CA LEU A 117 23.61 2.88 -44.54
C LEU A 117 23.74 4.18 -45.34
N PRO A 118 22.70 4.58 -46.12
CA PRO A 118 22.63 5.93 -46.65
C PRO A 118 22.66 6.98 -45.53
N GLU A 119 23.24 8.16 -45.82
CA GLU A 119 23.13 9.33 -44.95
C GLU A 119 21.65 9.63 -44.63
N ASP A 120 21.39 10.15 -43.42
CA ASP A 120 20.06 10.47 -42.89
C ASP A 120 19.12 9.26 -42.72
N THR A 121 19.65 8.04 -42.77
CA THR A 121 18.86 6.84 -42.42
C THR A 121 18.50 6.87 -40.94
N LEU A 122 17.20 6.84 -40.63
CA LEU A 122 16.71 6.73 -39.25
C LEU A 122 16.80 5.26 -38.80
N VAL A 123 17.53 5.00 -37.72
CA VAL A 123 17.70 3.65 -37.18
C VAL A 123 16.96 3.54 -35.85
N LEU A 124 15.81 2.86 -35.89
CA LEU A 124 14.95 2.60 -34.73
C LEU A 124 15.38 1.31 -34.03
N ILE A 125 15.97 1.43 -32.85
CA ILE A 125 16.52 0.34 -32.06
C ILE A 125 15.54 0.01 -30.93
N ASP A 126 14.78 -1.08 -31.11
CA ASP A 126 13.80 -1.57 -30.14
C ASP A 126 14.43 -2.65 -29.25
N GLU A 127 13.97 -2.72 -28.00
CA GLU A 127 14.28 -3.81 -27.05
C GLU A 127 15.79 -4.13 -26.91
N PRO A 128 16.59 -3.22 -26.33
CA PRO A 128 18.05 -3.29 -26.42
C PRO A 128 18.72 -4.50 -25.74
N ALA A 129 17.98 -5.26 -24.93
CA ALA A 129 18.43 -6.53 -24.35
C ALA A 129 19.79 -6.44 -23.64
N LEU A 130 20.00 -5.36 -22.88
CA LEU A 130 21.27 -5.07 -22.22
C LEU A 130 21.63 -6.12 -21.17
N ALA A 131 22.91 -6.49 -21.12
CA ALA A 131 23.44 -7.39 -20.10
C ALA A 131 23.43 -6.69 -18.73
N TRP A 132 22.74 -7.28 -17.75
CA TRP A 132 22.83 -6.83 -16.36
C TRP A 132 24.13 -7.35 -15.72
N PRO A 133 24.82 -6.55 -14.88
CA PRO A 133 26.11 -6.93 -14.27
C PRO A 133 26.08 -8.19 -13.38
N ALA A 134 24.90 -8.69 -12.98
CA ALA A 134 24.79 -9.86 -12.11
C ALA A 134 23.54 -10.71 -12.40
N GLY A 135 23.75 -11.96 -12.84
CA GLY A 135 22.85 -13.09 -12.54
C GLY A 135 21.77 -13.49 -13.57
N ALA A 136 21.19 -12.59 -14.35
CA ALA A 136 20.11 -12.96 -15.28
C ALA A 136 20.65 -13.27 -16.69
N ARG A 137 20.87 -14.56 -16.94
CA ARG A 137 21.41 -15.13 -18.18
C ARG A 137 20.43 -15.04 -19.35
N GLY A 138 20.77 -14.24 -20.35
CA GLY A 138 20.39 -14.50 -21.75
C GLY A 138 21.68 -14.63 -22.57
N ALA A 139 21.92 -15.80 -23.17
CA ALA A 139 22.98 -15.93 -24.17
C ALA A 139 22.64 -14.99 -25.33
N GLY A 140 23.35 -13.86 -25.46
CA GLY A 140 23.11 -12.85 -26.50
C GLY A 140 22.82 -11.43 -26.00
N ALA A 141 22.89 -11.15 -24.69
CA ALA A 141 22.75 -9.77 -24.19
C ALA A 141 23.95 -8.89 -24.60
N VAL A 142 23.69 -7.67 -25.08
CA VAL A 142 24.72 -6.71 -25.52
C VAL A 142 25.25 -5.94 -24.31
N SER A 143 26.57 -5.74 -24.21
CA SER A 143 27.11 -4.89 -23.14
C SER A 143 26.76 -3.42 -23.40
N PRO A 144 26.43 -2.62 -22.36
CA PRO A 144 26.08 -1.22 -22.55
C PRO A 144 27.14 -0.42 -23.32
N ALA A 145 28.42 -0.63 -23.02
CA ALA A 145 29.54 0.01 -23.74
C ALA A 145 29.58 -0.35 -25.23
N VAL A 146 29.33 -1.61 -25.59
CA VAL A 146 29.28 -2.04 -27.00
C VAL A 146 28.11 -1.38 -27.72
N LEU A 147 26.93 -1.33 -27.09
CA LEU A 147 25.78 -0.67 -27.69
C LEU A 147 26.06 0.81 -27.94
N VAL A 148 26.56 1.54 -26.94
CA VAL A 148 26.88 2.97 -27.08
C VAL A 148 27.94 3.20 -28.17
N GLY A 149 29.00 2.38 -28.22
CA GLY A 149 29.97 2.43 -29.31
C GLY A 149 29.35 2.21 -30.69
N GLY A 150 28.37 1.30 -30.80
CA GLY A 150 27.60 1.08 -32.01
C GLY A 150 26.70 2.26 -32.40
N LEU A 151 26.08 2.94 -31.43
CA LEU A 151 25.29 4.16 -31.65
C LEU A 151 26.18 5.29 -32.20
N ALA A 152 27.36 5.49 -31.60
CA ALA A 152 28.33 6.47 -32.07
C ALA A 152 28.80 6.15 -33.50
N ALA A 153 29.02 4.87 -33.83
CA ALA A 153 29.39 4.44 -35.18
C ALA A 153 28.27 4.70 -36.21
N LEU A 154 27.00 4.52 -35.83
CA LEU A 154 25.86 4.87 -36.70
C LEU A 154 25.80 6.36 -36.96
N ARG A 155 25.93 7.18 -35.91
CA ARG A 155 25.93 8.63 -36.05
C ARG A 155 27.10 9.12 -36.91
N ALA A 156 28.29 8.55 -36.73
CA ALA A 156 29.47 8.87 -37.55
C ALA A 156 29.29 8.51 -39.03
N ALA A 157 28.45 7.52 -39.35
CA ALA A 157 28.06 7.15 -40.70
C ALA A 157 26.92 8.02 -41.27
N GLY A 158 26.52 9.08 -40.58
CA GLY A 158 25.45 9.99 -41.00
C GLY A 158 24.03 9.48 -40.72
N ALA A 159 23.86 8.34 -40.04
CA ALA A 159 22.54 7.86 -39.63
C ALA A 159 22.01 8.64 -38.41
N VAL A 160 20.71 8.51 -38.14
CA VAL A 160 20.05 9.09 -36.96
C VAL A 160 19.60 7.95 -36.03
N PRO A 161 20.34 7.64 -34.96
CA PRO A 161 20.00 6.53 -34.08
C PRO A 161 18.92 6.94 -33.07
N VAL A 162 17.91 6.09 -32.90
CA VAL A 162 16.86 6.25 -31.89
C VAL A 162 16.77 4.96 -31.07
N LEU A 163 16.99 5.06 -29.77
CA LEU A 163 16.98 3.92 -28.87
C LEU A 163 15.77 3.97 -27.92
N PHE A 164 14.97 2.91 -27.93
CA PHE A 164 13.83 2.76 -27.01
C PHE A 164 14.23 1.96 -25.76
N ALA A 165 14.48 2.65 -24.65
CA ALA A 165 14.99 2.06 -23.40
C ALA A 165 13.96 2.12 -22.26
N THR A 166 14.03 1.18 -21.32
CA THR A 166 13.34 1.29 -20.02
C THR A 166 14.17 2.17 -19.08
N PRO A 167 13.62 2.66 -17.97
CA PRO A 167 14.42 3.34 -16.94
C PRO A 167 15.62 2.52 -16.43
N ALA A 168 15.47 1.20 -16.33
CA ALA A 168 16.57 0.29 -15.98
C ALA A 168 17.65 0.24 -17.06
N GLU A 169 17.25 0.12 -18.33
CA GLU A 169 18.18 0.10 -19.46
C GLU A 169 18.90 1.45 -19.59
N HIS A 170 18.18 2.56 -19.40
CA HIS A 170 18.77 3.90 -19.38
C HIS A 170 19.85 4.03 -18.29
N ALA A 171 19.57 3.58 -17.06
CA ALA A 171 20.53 3.63 -15.97
C ALA A 171 21.81 2.83 -16.26
N LEU A 172 21.73 1.75 -17.05
CA LEU A 172 22.92 1.01 -17.50
C LEU A 172 23.70 1.72 -18.59
N LEU A 173 23.03 2.53 -19.42
CA LEU A 173 23.65 3.26 -20.52
C LEU A 173 24.29 4.56 -20.03
N THR A 174 23.70 5.24 -19.04
CA THR A 174 24.14 6.55 -18.52
C THR A 174 25.66 6.66 -18.30
N PRO A 175 26.35 5.68 -17.68
CA PRO A 175 27.80 5.76 -17.47
C PRO A 175 28.65 5.74 -18.76
N HIS A 176 28.06 5.32 -19.88
CA HIS A 176 28.74 5.19 -21.16
C HIS A 176 28.36 6.30 -22.15
N LEU A 177 27.26 7.01 -21.89
CA LEU A 177 26.76 8.08 -22.75
C LEU A 177 27.61 9.35 -22.61
N ALA A 178 27.66 10.14 -23.68
CA ALA A 178 28.30 11.45 -23.66
C ALA A 178 27.59 12.43 -22.71
N ALA A 179 28.32 13.47 -22.25
CA ALA A 179 27.80 14.46 -21.30
C ALA A 179 26.54 15.22 -21.78
N ASP A 180 26.35 15.33 -23.11
CA ASP A 180 25.19 15.98 -23.71
C ASP A 180 23.98 15.07 -23.86
N ALA A 181 24.10 13.75 -23.64
CA ALA A 181 23.00 12.79 -23.78
C ALA A 181 21.72 13.13 -23.00
N PRO A 182 21.76 13.79 -21.82
CA PRO A 182 20.55 14.25 -21.15
C PRO A 182 19.70 15.22 -21.98
N ARG A 183 20.27 15.92 -22.97
CA ARG A 183 19.55 16.82 -23.88
C ARG A 183 18.75 16.08 -24.95
N ASP A 184 19.10 14.84 -25.24
CA ASP A 184 18.47 14.00 -26.27
C ASP A 184 17.54 12.93 -25.66
N LEU A 185 17.13 13.16 -24.42
CA LEU A 185 16.23 12.29 -23.67
C LEU A 185 14.78 12.68 -23.95
N LEU A 186 14.02 11.77 -24.56
CA LEU A 186 12.61 11.95 -24.85
C LEU A 186 11.76 11.09 -23.91
N TRP A 187 10.82 11.76 -23.24
CA TRP A 187 9.80 11.15 -22.41
C TRP A 187 8.43 11.38 -23.07
N PRO A 188 7.72 10.32 -23.46
CA PRO A 188 6.36 10.47 -23.94
C PRO A 188 5.51 11.16 -22.88
N PRO A 189 4.78 12.24 -23.22
CA PRO A 189 3.85 12.88 -22.29
C PRO A 189 2.64 11.97 -22.04
N GLU A 190 1.83 12.37 -21.07
CA GLU A 190 0.49 11.79 -20.87
C GLU A 190 -0.39 12.04 -22.09
N LEU A 191 -1.42 11.21 -22.28
CA LEU A 191 -2.34 11.40 -23.40
C LEU A 191 -3.10 12.72 -23.25
N ASP A 192 -3.10 13.53 -24.30
CA ASP A 192 -3.96 14.71 -24.35
C ASP A 192 -5.44 14.34 -24.64
N ASP A 193 -6.32 15.35 -24.56
CA ASP A 193 -7.75 15.15 -24.80
C ASP A 193 -8.05 14.70 -26.23
N GLU A 194 -7.26 15.15 -27.21
CA GLU A 194 -7.42 14.78 -28.61
C GLU A 194 -7.06 13.31 -28.82
N GLU A 195 -5.92 12.86 -28.28
CA GLU A 195 -5.46 11.48 -28.28
C GLU A 195 -6.47 10.55 -27.58
N CYS A 196 -6.96 10.94 -26.40
CA CYS A 196 -8.00 10.20 -25.70
C CYS A 196 -9.29 10.09 -26.53
N ALA A 197 -9.72 11.18 -27.17
CA ALA A 197 -10.92 11.20 -28.02
C ALA A 197 -10.75 10.31 -29.26
N ARG A 198 -9.56 10.33 -29.90
CA ARG A 198 -9.26 9.47 -31.05
C ARG A 198 -9.30 7.98 -30.67
N LEU A 199 -8.74 7.59 -29.52
CA LEU A 199 -8.86 6.21 -29.01
C LEU A 199 -10.32 5.81 -28.79
N ALA A 200 -11.12 6.70 -28.18
CA ALA A 200 -12.53 6.47 -27.93
C ALA A 200 -13.38 6.40 -29.22
N ALA A 201 -13.00 7.11 -30.28
CA ALA A 201 -13.74 7.16 -31.54
C ALA A 201 -13.85 5.80 -32.25
N ARG A 202 -13.01 4.82 -31.89
CA ARG A 202 -13.13 3.43 -32.37
C ARG A 202 -14.44 2.76 -31.93
N ALA A 203 -15.05 3.22 -30.84
CA ALA A 203 -16.32 2.72 -30.33
C ALA A 203 -17.20 3.88 -29.83
N PRO A 204 -17.74 4.70 -30.76
CA PRO A 204 -18.35 5.98 -30.43
C PRO A 204 -19.62 5.84 -29.58
N GLY A 205 -20.27 4.67 -29.60
CA GLY A 205 -21.48 4.41 -28.82
C GLY A 205 -21.28 4.30 -27.31
N TRP A 206 -20.05 4.14 -26.80
CA TRP A 206 -19.82 3.99 -25.35
C TRP A 206 -18.46 4.49 -24.85
N ALA A 207 -17.39 4.41 -25.66
CA ALA A 207 -16.04 4.72 -25.20
C ALA A 207 -15.84 6.20 -24.80
N PRO A 208 -16.42 7.21 -25.46
CA PRO A 208 -16.28 8.60 -25.03
C PRO A 208 -16.79 8.87 -23.61
N ALA A 209 -17.93 8.27 -23.25
CA ALA A 209 -18.50 8.37 -21.91
C ALA A 209 -17.61 7.69 -20.86
N LEU A 210 -17.03 6.53 -21.20
CA LEU A 210 -16.06 5.85 -20.34
C LEU A 210 -14.81 6.72 -20.11
N VAL A 211 -14.22 7.28 -21.17
CA VAL A 211 -13.04 8.17 -21.05
C VAL A 211 -13.34 9.40 -20.20
N ALA A 212 -14.53 10.00 -20.36
CA ALA A 212 -14.95 11.11 -19.50
C ALA A 212 -15.03 10.68 -18.02
N GLY A 213 -15.58 9.50 -17.74
CA GLY A 213 -15.62 8.93 -16.39
C GLY A 213 -14.24 8.64 -15.80
N LEU A 214 -13.32 8.10 -16.61
CA LEU A 214 -11.92 7.87 -16.21
C LEU A 214 -11.23 9.19 -15.87
N ARG A 215 -11.39 10.23 -16.69
CA ARG A 215 -10.78 11.54 -16.43
C ARG A 215 -11.18 12.10 -15.07
N GLN A 216 -12.43 11.90 -14.66
CA GLN A 216 -12.96 12.42 -13.39
C GLN A 216 -12.55 11.57 -12.18
N ARG A 217 -12.48 10.24 -12.33
CA ARG A 217 -12.42 9.31 -11.18
C ARG A 217 -11.16 8.46 -11.11
N ALA A 218 -10.46 8.31 -12.22
CA ALA A 218 -9.25 7.48 -12.33
C ALA A 218 -8.36 7.94 -13.51
N PRO A 219 -7.87 9.19 -13.50
CA PRO A 219 -7.09 9.76 -14.62
C PRO A 219 -5.80 8.98 -14.90
N GLY A 220 -5.28 8.21 -13.94
CA GLY A 220 -4.15 7.30 -14.11
C GLY A 220 -4.28 6.36 -15.31
N TRP A 221 -5.49 5.96 -15.69
CA TRP A 221 -5.73 5.11 -16.86
C TRP A 221 -5.56 5.81 -18.21
N LEU A 222 -5.50 7.14 -18.22
CA LEU A 222 -5.30 7.96 -19.42
C LEU A 222 -3.82 8.29 -19.66
N ARG A 223 -2.92 7.84 -18.79
CA ARG A 223 -1.51 8.25 -18.84
C ARG A 223 -0.73 7.66 -19.99
N THR A 224 -1.10 6.45 -20.43
CA THR A 224 -0.45 5.82 -21.57
C THR A 224 -1.50 5.24 -22.53
N PRO A 225 -1.19 5.18 -23.85
CA PRO A 225 -2.04 4.49 -24.83
C PRO A 225 -2.37 3.06 -24.40
N PHE A 226 -1.39 2.34 -23.85
CA PHE A 226 -1.58 0.96 -23.40
C PHE A 226 -2.65 0.84 -22.31
N LEU A 227 -2.59 1.69 -21.28
CA LEU A 227 -3.55 1.65 -20.16
C LEU A 227 -4.96 1.98 -20.63
N LEU A 228 -5.13 3.01 -21.46
CA LEU A 228 -6.43 3.36 -22.00
C LEU A 228 -6.96 2.26 -22.94
N GLU A 229 -6.13 1.72 -23.84
CA GLU A 229 -6.54 0.61 -24.70
C GLU A 229 -6.92 -0.64 -23.90
N LEU A 230 -6.22 -0.93 -22.80
CA LEU A 230 -6.55 -2.04 -21.93
C LEU A 230 -7.92 -1.84 -21.27
N MET A 231 -8.23 -0.62 -20.81
CA MET A 231 -9.56 -0.29 -20.29
C MET A 231 -10.64 -0.43 -21.35
N LEU A 232 -10.40 0.09 -22.55
CA LEU A 232 -11.35 -0.02 -23.67
C LEU A 232 -11.56 -1.48 -24.09
N GLN A 233 -10.50 -2.29 -24.17
CA GLN A 233 -10.63 -3.72 -24.44
C GLN A 233 -11.40 -4.45 -23.34
N THR A 234 -11.11 -4.15 -22.08
CA THR A 234 -11.77 -4.79 -20.94
C THR A 234 -13.27 -4.44 -20.96
N ALA A 235 -13.61 -3.20 -21.30
CA ALA A 235 -14.99 -2.73 -21.46
C ALA A 235 -15.69 -3.30 -22.71
N GLU A 236 -14.94 -3.56 -23.78
CA GLU A 236 -15.43 -4.27 -24.96
C GLU A 236 -15.79 -5.72 -24.60
N THR A 237 -14.92 -6.39 -23.86
CA THR A 237 -15.07 -7.80 -23.43
C THR A 237 -16.16 -7.96 -22.35
N HIS A 238 -16.23 -7.02 -21.41
CA HIS A 238 -17.14 -7.04 -20.26
C HIS A 238 -18.12 -5.86 -20.33
N ALA A 239 -19.05 -5.92 -21.28
CA ALA A 239 -19.96 -4.79 -21.55
C ALA A 239 -20.77 -4.33 -20.32
N HIS A 240 -21.10 -5.24 -19.39
CA HIS A 240 -21.81 -4.92 -18.16
C HIS A 240 -21.00 -4.06 -17.17
N LEU A 241 -19.68 -4.00 -17.29
CA LEU A 241 -18.80 -3.19 -16.43
C LEU A 241 -18.62 -1.75 -16.93
N ARG A 242 -19.15 -1.38 -18.10
CA ARG A 242 -18.95 -0.04 -18.70
C ARG A 242 -19.43 1.11 -17.81
N THR A 243 -20.43 0.85 -16.97
CA THR A 243 -20.99 1.81 -16.00
C THR A 243 -20.44 1.63 -14.59
N ASP A 244 -19.70 0.54 -14.32
CA ASP A 244 -19.01 0.27 -13.07
C ASP A 244 -17.50 0.42 -13.25
N LEU A 245 -17.01 1.66 -13.16
CA LEU A 245 -15.59 1.95 -13.33
C LEU A 245 -14.68 1.19 -12.35
N ARG A 246 -15.16 0.91 -11.13
CA ARG A 246 -14.36 0.19 -10.12
C ARG A 246 -14.26 -1.29 -10.47
N GLY A 247 -15.35 -1.90 -10.90
CA GLY A 247 -15.35 -3.27 -11.44
C GLY A 247 -14.48 -3.38 -12.69
N LEU A 248 -14.61 -2.42 -13.61
CA LEU A 248 -13.83 -2.38 -14.84
C LEU A 248 -12.33 -2.23 -14.60
N ALA A 249 -11.92 -1.27 -13.76
CA ALA A 249 -10.51 -1.09 -13.39
C ALA A 249 -9.93 -2.34 -12.74
N ARG A 250 -10.71 -3.02 -11.88
CA ARG A 250 -10.27 -4.28 -11.26
C ARG A 250 -10.03 -5.39 -12.30
N ALA A 251 -10.93 -5.53 -13.27
CA ALA A 251 -10.78 -6.49 -14.36
C ALA A 251 -9.58 -6.14 -15.27
N ALA A 252 -9.38 -4.85 -15.58
CA ALA A 252 -8.27 -4.38 -16.39
C ALA A 252 -6.91 -4.63 -15.72
N CYS A 253 -6.78 -4.39 -14.40
CA CYS A 253 -5.54 -4.73 -13.69
C CYS A 253 -5.26 -6.24 -13.72
N ALA A 254 -6.29 -7.09 -13.58
CA ALA A 254 -6.12 -8.54 -13.66
C ALA A 254 -5.63 -8.97 -15.05
N GLU A 255 -6.17 -8.40 -16.12
CA GLU A 255 -5.66 -8.62 -17.49
C GLU A 255 -4.22 -8.11 -17.64
N ALA A 256 -3.91 -6.92 -17.10
CA ALA A 256 -2.55 -6.35 -17.12
C ALA A 256 -1.54 -7.31 -16.50
N GLU A 257 -1.86 -7.87 -15.33
CA GLU A 257 -1.01 -8.79 -14.59
C GLU A 257 -0.90 -10.15 -15.30
N GLN A 258 -2.03 -10.82 -15.54
CA GLN A 258 -2.04 -12.22 -15.97
C GLN A 258 -1.67 -12.40 -17.44
N ARG A 259 -2.22 -11.56 -18.32
CA ARG A 259 -2.06 -11.74 -19.77
C ARG A 259 -0.90 -10.94 -20.33
N HIS A 260 -0.70 -9.73 -19.80
CA HIS A 260 0.29 -8.81 -20.33
C HIS A 260 1.61 -8.84 -19.55
N GLN A 261 1.64 -9.48 -18.37
CA GLN A 261 2.79 -9.48 -17.45
C GLN A 261 3.29 -8.05 -17.21
N TYR A 262 2.35 -7.10 -17.11
CA TYR A 262 2.65 -5.68 -17.09
C TYR A 262 3.56 -5.32 -15.92
N ILE A 263 3.27 -5.86 -14.74
CA ILE A 263 4.08 -5.64 -13.53
C ILE A 263 5.48 -6.21 -13.68
N ASP A 264 5.61 -7.47 -14.13
CA ASP A 264 6.94 -8.08 -14.35
C ASP A 264 7.76 -7.29 -15.36
N GLN A 265 7.14 -6.84 -16.45
CA GLN A 265 7.83 -6.13 -17.52
C GLN A 265 8.16 -4.69 -17.15
N TRP A 266 7.27 -4.03 -16.42
CA TRP A 266 7.41 -2.62 -16.08
C TRP A 266 8.13 -2.43 -14.77
N PHE A 267 7.61 -2.98 -13.68
CA PHE A 267 8.17 -2.83 -12.34
C PHE A 267 9.38 -3.74 -12.11
N GLY A 268 9.28 -5.03 -12.46
CA GLY A 268 10.35 -6.01 -12.25
C GLY A 268 11.56 -5.80 -13.17
N ASN A 269 11.31 -5.72 -14.48
CA ASN A 269 12.37 -5.64 -15.50
C ASN A 269 12.62 -4.21 -16.00
N GLY A 270 11.64 -3.32 -15.88
CA GLY A 270 11.73 -1.95 -16.40
C GLY A 270 12.37 -0.97 -15.42
N LEU A 271 12.42 -1.30 -14.13
CA LEU A 271 13.02 -0.47 -13.09
C LEU A 271 14.29 -1.12 -12.50
N THR A 272 15.23 -0.28 -12.05
CA THR A 272 16.37 -0.76 -11.26
C THR A 272 15.91 -1.08 -9.84
N ALA A 273 16.73 -1.82 -9.08
CA ALA A 273 16.48 -2.02 -7.65
C ALA A 273 16.37 -0.68 -6.89
N GLY A 274 17.22 0.29 -7.23
CA GLY A 274 17.17 1.64 -6.66
C GLY A 274 15.87 2.39 -6.96
N HIS A 275 15.34 2.28 -8.20
CA HIS A 275 14.04 2.85 -8.56
C HIS A 275 12.90 2.23 -7.76
N ARG A 276 12.84 0.89 -7.68
CA ARG A 276 11.82 0.18 -6.88
C ARG A 276 11.90 0.56 -5.41
N ALA A 277 13.11 0.59 -4.84
CA ALA A 277 13.32 1.04 -3.47
C ALA A 277 12.91 2.50 -3.26
N GLY A 278 13.11 3.36 -4.25
CA GLY A 278 12.60 4.74 -4.25
C GLY A 278 11.07 4.79 -4.16
N LEU A 279 10.36 3.99 -4.97
CA LEU A 279 8.90 3.90 -4.94
C LEU A 279 8.38 3.37 -3.60
N ARG A 280 9.01 2.32 -3.04
CA ARG A 280 8.68 1.80 -1.70
C ARG A 280 8.87 2.87 -0.63
N ARG A 281 10.03 3.54 -0.61
CA ARG A 281 10.33 4.64 0.33
C ARG A 281 9.33 5.79 0.22
N GLY A 282 8.96 6.19 -1.00
CA GLY A 282 8.00 7.27 -1.25
C GLY A 282 6.66 7.01 -0.55
N ARG A 283 6.13 5.78 -0.66
CA ARG A 283 4.87 5.39 -0.01
C ARG A 283 4.95 5.43 1.52
N TRP A 284 6.02 4.90 2.11
CA TRP A 284 6.23 4.97 3.57
C TRP A 284 6.36 6.42 4.06
N ARG A 285 7.06 7.29 3.31
CA ARG A 285 7.17 8.73 3.62
C ARG A 285 5.83 9.44 3.54
N ARG A 286 5.02 9.19 2.49
CA ARG A 286 3.64 9.71 2.38
C ARG A 286 2.77 9.27 3.56
N ALA A 287 2.98 8.05 4.07
CA ALA A 287 2.29 7.56 5.26
C ALA A 287 2.76 8.23 6.57
N GLY A 288 3.85 9.00 6.55
CA GLY A 288 4.37 9.70 7.72
C GLY A 288 5.48 8.97 8.48
N LEU A 289 6.16 8.01 7.83
CA LEU A 289 7.35 7.36 8.35
C LEU A 289 8.62 7.97 7.75
N GLU A 290 9.57 8.26 8.62
CA GLU A 290 10.91 8.66 8.22
C GLU A 290 11.70 7.42 7.82
N VAL A 291 11.92 7.26 6.51
CA VAL A 291 12.75 6.17 5.99
C VAL A 291 14.16 6.70 5.72
N PRO A 292 15.17 6.29 6.53
CA PRO A 292 16.54 6.70 6.32
C PRO A 292 17.02 6.20 4.95
N GLU A 293 17.88 6.98 4.34
CA GLU A 293 18.46 6.63 3.05
C GLU A 293 19.65 5.72 3.31
N THR A 294 19.63 4.53 2.70
CA THR A 294 20.76 3.60 2.76
C THR A 294 21.92 4.18 1.95
N GLU A 295 23.16 3.79 2.29
CA GLU A 295 24.36 4.19 1.55
C GLU A 295 24.24 3.83 0.06
N THR A 296 23.70 2.64 -0.24
CA THR A 296 23.36 2.19 -1.60
C THR A 296 22.37 3.11 -2.34
N ALA A 297 21.43 3.72 -1.62
CA ALA A 297 20.49 4.70 -2.17
C ALA A 297 21.10 6.11 -2.33
N ALA A 298 22.11 6.45 -1.52
CA ALA A 298 22.88 7.68 -1.68
C ALA A 298 23.79 7.59 -2.92
N GLU A 299 24.50 6.48 -3.10
CA GLU A 299 25.32 6.19 -4.27
C GLU A 299 24.49 6.11 -5.56
N SER A 300 23.28 5.55 -5.50
CA SER A 300 22.38 5.55 -6.67
C SER A 300 21.94 6.95 -7.10
N ARG A 301 21.82 7.92 -6.18
CA ARG A 301 21.46 9.31 -6.53
C ARG A 301 22.60 10.07 -7.19
N THR A 302 23.83 9.80 -6.77
CA THR A 302 25.02 10.44 -7.36
C THR A 302 25.36 9.84 -8.72
N ALA A 303 25.11 8.54 -8.91
CA ALA A 303 25.42 7.85 -10.17
C ALA A 303 24.31 7.96 -11.24
N ALA A 304 23.02 8.04 -10.86
CA ALA A 304 21.90 8.02 -11.81
C ALA A 304 21.20 9.37 -12.03
N GLY A 305 21.71 10.46 -11.45
CA GLY A 305 20.98 11.73 -11.36
C GLY A 305 19.73 11.59 -10.48
N ALA A 306 19.06 12.71 -10.19
CA ALA A 306 17.77 12.68 -9.50
C ALA A 306 16.83 11.67 -10.18
N VAL A 307 16.09 10.89 -9.38
CA VAL A 307 14.95 10.06 -9.83
C VAL A 307 14.20 10.88 -10.89
N PRO A 308 14.27 10.51 -12.19
CA PRO A 308 13.77 11.37 -13.24
C PRO A 308 12.32 11.76 -12.95
N ALA A 309 11.92 12.99 -13.28
CA ALA A 309 10.53 13.45 -13.11
C ALA A 309 9.52 12.46 -13.71
N ALA A 310 9.92 11.71 -14.74
CA ALA A 310 9.13 10.64 -15.33
C ALA A 310 8.79 9.46 -14.38
N LEU A 311 9.60 9.20 -13.36
CA LEU A 311 9.26 8.23 -12.31
C LEU A 311 8.29 8.80 -11.27
N HIS A 312 8.05 10.12 -11.22
CA HIS A 312 6.98 10.66 -10.36
C HIS A 312 5.62 10.22 -10.87
N GLY A 313 5.46 10.24 -12.20
CA GLY A 313 4.30 9.69 -12.85
C GLY A 313 4.05 8.22 -12.51
N LEU A 314 5.08 7.40 -12.32
CA LEU A 314 4.88 5.97 -12.02
C LEU A 314 4.00 5.70 -10.81
N ALA A 315 4.06 6.57 -9.79
CA ALA A 315 3.23 6.41 -8.61
C ALA A 315 1.73 6.49 -8.92
N ASP A 316 1.36 7.13 -10.04
CA ASP A 316 -0.01 7.31 -10.51
C ASP A 316 -0.40 6.30 -11.62
N ASP A 317 0.46 5.32 -11.91
CA ASP A 317 0.09 4.19 -12.79
C ASP A 317 -0.86 3.26 -12.03
N PRO A 318 -2.12 3.07 -12.48
CA PRO A 318 -3.14 2.34 -11.73
C PRO A 318 -2.87 0.83 -11.62
N ALA A 319 -2.13 0.25 -12.57
CA ALA A 319 -1.72 -1.15 -12.47
C ALA A 319 -0.61 -1.29 -11.41
N LEU A 320 0.34 -0.35 -11.41
CA LEU A 320 1.38 -0.31 -10.39
C LEU A 320 0.83 0.02 -9.00
N GLU A 321 -0.10 0.96 -8.89
CA GLU A 321 -0.82 1.30 -7.66
C GLU A 321 -1.48 0.06 -7.06
N ARG A 322 -2.08 -0.82 -7.87
CA ARG A 322 -2.64 -2.08 -7.35
C ARG A 322 -1.56 -3.05 -6.86
N HIS A 323 -0.42 -3.14 -7.54
CA HIS A 323 0.68 -4.00 -7.13
C HIS A 323 1.40 -3.47 -5.88
N LEU A 324 1.46 -2.15 -5.75
CA LEU A 324 2.13 -1.39 -4.70
C LEU A 324 1.17 -0.35 -4.12
N PRO A 325 0.08 -0.79 -3.45
CA PRO A 325 -0.91 0.14 -2.93
C PRO A 325 -0.30 1.07 -1.89
N GLU A 326 -1.04 2.14 -1.61
CA GLU A 326 -0.75 3.01 -0.48
C GLU A 326 -0.68 2.23 0.83
N VAL A 327 0.08 2.79 1.77
CA VAL A 327 0.26 2.16 3.09
C VAL A 327 -1.00 2.36 3.90
N LEU A 328 -1.61 1.26 4.31
CA LEU A 328 -2.75 1.26 5.21
C LEU A 328 -2.29 1.62 6.62
N ARG A 329 -2.63 2.84 7.06
CA ARG A 329 -2.47 3.35 8.42
C ARG A 329 -3.60 2.90 9.33
N ILE A 330 -3.25 2.29 10.46
CA ILE A 330 -4.15 1.83 11.51
C ILE A 330 -3.68 2.44 12.82
N HIS A 331 -4.57 3.08 13.58
CA HIS A 331 -4.27 3.44 14.95
C HIS A 331 -4.78 2.36 15.90
N HIS A 332 -3.95 1.96 16.84
CA HIS A 332 -4.30 1.09 17.93
C HIS A 332 -4.35 1.91 19.22
N ILE A 333 -5.56 2.04 19.77
CA ILE A 333 -5.86 2.81 20.99
C ILE A 333 -6.45 1.86 22.04
N THR A 334 -6.42 2.24 23.29
CA THR A 334 -6.96 1.44 24.40
C THR A 334 -7.20 2.34 25.61
N ASP A 335 -7.94 1.83 26.60
CA ASP A 335 -8.00 2.40 27.95
C ASP A 335 -8.42 3.88 27.89
N LEU A 336 -9.61 4.11 27.33
CA LEU A 336 -10.22 5.44 27.20
C LEU A 336 -10.81 5.92 28.52
N HIS A 337 -11.39 4.99 29.30
CA HIS A 337 -12.03 5.22 30.59
C HIS A 337 -13.03 6.39 30.61
N HIS A 338 -13.91 6.48 29.60
CA HIS A 338 -14.98 7.48 29.61
C HIS A 338 -15.79 7.40 30.91
N GLY A 339 -16.03 8.57 31.54
CA GLY A 339 -16.70 8.70 32.83
C GLY A 339 -15.79 8.62 34.06
N GLY A 340 -14.53 8.20 33.90
CA GLY A 340 -13.53 8.16 34.97
C GLY A 340 -12.76 9.48 35.13
N GLU A 341 -11.83 9.50 36.10
CA GLU A 341 -10.88 10.60 36.26
C GLU A 341 -9.80 10.57 35.18
N LEU A 342 -9.91 11.46 34.19
CA LEU A 342 -8.91 11.61 33.13
C LEU A 342 -7.82 12.60 33.57
N ARG A 343 -6.55 12.26 33.36
CA ARG A 343 -5.44 13.18 33.65
C ARG A 343 -5.54 14.43 32.76
N ALA A 344 -5.58 15.61 33.37
CA ALA A 344 -5.48 16.85 32.61
C ALA A 344 -4.12 16.96 31.90
N THR A 345 -4.13 17.39 30.63
CA THR A 345 -2.91 17.58 29.82
C THR A 345 -2.02 18.72 30.34
N VAL A 346 -2.61 19.67 31.07
CA VAL A 346 -1.93 20.83 31.66
C VAL A 346 -2.37 20.97 33.12
N ASP A 347 -1.39 21.03 34.03
CA ASP A 347 -1.61 21.34 35.45
C ASP A 347 -1.87 22.84 35.63
N ALA A 348 -3.12 23.24 35.45
CA ALA A 348 -3.55 24.64 35.57
C ALA A 348 -3.75 25.02 37.05
N LYS A 349 -2.68 25.51 37.69
CA LYS A 349 -2.73 25.95 39.09
C LYS A 349 -3.46 27.30 39.29
N ASP A 350 -3.52 28.12 38.25
CA ASP A 350 -4.25 29.38 38.26
C ASP A 350 -5.71 29.15 37.85
N THR A 351 -6.61 29.19 38.82
CA THR A 351 -8.05 28.99 38.62
C THR A 351 -8.78 30.25 38.18
N SER A 352 -8.09 31.38 37.96
CA SER A 352 -8.69 32.60 37.42
C SER A 352 -9.14 32.39 35.97
N GLY A 353 -10.07 33.23 35.48
CA GLY A 353 -10.49 33.16 34.07
C GLY A 353 -9.33 33.34 33.08
N THR A 354 -8.33 34.16 33.42
CA THR A 354 -7.10 34.30 32.63
C THR A 354 -6.24 33.04 32.70
N GLY A 355 -6.09 32.44 33.88
CA GLY A 355 -5.35 31.18 34.08
C GLY A 355 -5.97 30.02 33.30
N GLN A 356 -7.30 29.88 33.33
CA GLN A 356 -8.03 28.88 32.54
C GLN A 356 -7.94 29.13 31.03
N LEU A 357 -8.00 30.40 30.59
CA LEU A 357 -7.80 30.76 29.18
C LEU A 357 -6.38 30.43 28.72
N LEU A 358 -5.36 30.77 29.53
CA LEU A 358 -3.96 30.44 29.24
C LEU A 358 -3.73 28.94 29.25
N ALA A 359 -4.35 28.21 30.18
CA ALA A 359 -4.30 26.76 30.22
C ALA A 359 -4.91 26.16 28.95
N ALA A 360 -6.10 26.60 28.55
CA ALA A 360 -6.75 26.17 27.30
C ALA A 360 -5.89 26.49 26.07
N LEU A 361 -5.30 27.70 25.99
CA LEU A 361 -4.35 28.08 24.94
C LEU A 361 -3.07 27.24 24.95
N ALA A 362 -2.63 26.78 26.13
CA ALA A 362 -1.52 25.85 26.31
C ALA A 362 -1.93 24.38 26.08
N GLY A 363 -3.17 24.11 25.66
CA GLY A 363 -3.66 22.77 25.34
C GLY A 363 -4.28 22.01 26.51
N ALA A 364 -4.74 22.70 27.56
CA ALA A 364 -5.52 22.10 28.64
C ALA A 364 -6.81 21.49 28.09
N GLY A 365 -7.05 20.23 28.43
CA GLY A 365 -8.21 19.46 27.99
C GLY A 365 -8.05 17.99 28.38
N SER A 366 -8.98 17.14 27.95
CA SER A 366 -8.80 15.71 28.10
C SER A 366 -7.79 15.19 27.06
N PRO A 367 -7.00 14.14 27.38
CA PRO A 367 -6.16 13.46 26.40
C PRO A 367 -6.95 12.96 25.18
N LEU A 368 -8.22 12.61 25.39
CA LEU A 368 -9.15 12.16 24.35
C LEU A 368 -9.47 13.28 23.35
N ASP A 369 -9.73 14.51 23.83
CA ASP A 369 -9.96 15.67 22.97
C ASP A 369 -8.67 16.09 22.25
N SER A 370 -7.53 16.03 22.96
CA SER A 370 -6.22 16.28 22.37
C SER A 370 -5.92 15.30 21.23
N TYR A 371 -6.31 14.03 21.36
CA TYR A 371 -6.17 13.03 20.31
C TYR A 371 -7.07 13.33 19.11
N LEU A 372 -8.34 13.72 19.31
CA LEU A 372 -9.22 14.14 18.21
C LEU A 372 -8.67 15.40 17.49
N GLY A 373 -8.14 16.36 18.25
CA GLY A 373 -7.42 17.51 17.70
C GLY A 373 -6.22 17.10 16.84
N HIS A 374 -5.44 16.14 17.31
CA HIS A 374 -4.32 15.56 16.57
C HIS A 374 -4.76 14.83 15.30
N LEU A 375 -5.86 14.07 15.33
CA LEU A 375 -6.42 13.44 14.12
C LEU A 375 -6.83 14.46 13.06
N ARG A 376 -7.37 15.62 13.46
CA ARG A 376 -7.66 16.72 12.52
C ARG A 376 -6.37 17.24 11.87
N LEU A 377 -5.32 17.48 12.65
CA LEU A 377 -4.01 17.88 12.13
C LEU A 377 -3.42 16.84 11.17
N LEU A 378 -3.55 15.55 11.50
CA LEU A 378 -3.15 14.48 10.60
C LEU A 378 -4.01 14.45 9.33
N ALA A 379 -5.31 14.68 9.42
CA ALA A 379 -6.21 14.75 8.27
C ALA A 379 -5.83 15.88 7.31
N ASP A 380 -5.52 17.07 7.83
CA ASP A 380 -5.03 18.22 7.05
C ASP A 380 -3.71 17.92 6.33
N GLN A 381 -2.89 17.02 6.89
CA GLN A 381 -1.66 16.54 6.30
C GLN A 381 -1.85 15.33 5.35
N GLY A 382 -3.08 14.84 5.16
CA GLY A 382 -3.35 13.61 4.41
C GLY A 382 -2.85 12.32 5.08
N ARG A 383 -2.64 12.38 6.41
CA ARG A 383 -2.02 11.33 7.23
C ARG A 383 -2.95 10.71 8.27
N ALA A 384 -4.22 11.12 8.32
CA ALA A 384 -5.20 10.50 9.22
C ALA A 384 -5.24 8.96 9.03
N PRO A 385 -5.51 8.19 10.11
CA PRO A 385 -5.65 6.75 10.02
C PRO A 385 -6.85 6.36 9.16
N HIS A 386 -6.79 5.18 8.55
CA HIS A 386 -7.90 4.63 7.78
C HIS A 386 -8.76 3.63 8.57
N LEU A 387 -8.19 3.10 9.66
CA LEU A 387 -8.79 2.12 10.55
C LEU A 387 -8.32 2.41 11.98
N VAL A 388 -9.21 2.20 12.95
CA VAL A 388 -8.88 2.22 14.38
C VAL A 388 -9.24 0.89 15.02
N ILE A 389 -8.33 0.36 15.81
CA ILE A 389 -8.55 -0.83 16.64
C ILE A 389 -8.47 -0.38 18.09
N LEU A 390 -9.57 -0.52 18.83
CA LEU A 390 -9.67 -0.17 20.25
C LEU A 390 -9.72 -1.44 21.09
N THR A 391 -8.71 -1.65 21.94
CA THR A 391 -8.55 -2.91 22.70
C THR A 391 -9.03 -2.85 24.14
N GLY A 392 -10.29 -2.47 24.37
CA GLY A 392 -10.93 -2.49 25.69
C GLY A 392 -10.80 -1.22 26.52
N ASP A 393 -11.49 -1.27 27.66
CA ASP A 393 -11.68 -0.19 28.63
C ASP A 393 -12.13 1.11 27.97
N VAL A 394 -13.20 0.98 27.19
CA VAL A 394 -13.86 2.10 26.52
C VAL A 394 -14.46 3.05 27.57
N VAL A 395 -15.07 2.48 28.61
CA VAL A 395 -15.65 3.23 29.73
C VAL A 395 -14.99 2.83 31.04
N ASP A 396 -15.05 3.71 32.04
CA ASP A 396 -14.60 3.37 33.40
C ASP A 396 -15.55 2.37 34.08
N ARG A 397 -16.84 2.50 33.77
CA ARG A 397 -17.95 1.69 34.30
C ARG A 397 -19.01 1.50 33.22
N PRO A 398 -19.74 0.37 33.24
CA PRO A 398 -20.83 0.08 32.30
C PRO A 398 -22.12 0.84 32.66
N TYR A 399 -22.02 2.16 32.77
CA TYR A 399 -23.16 3.06 32.95
C TYR A 399 -23.57 3.64 31.60
N ASP A 400 -24.87 3.73 31.34
CA ASP A 400 -25.40 4.17 30.05
C ASP A 400 -24.91 5.58 29.67
N GLU A 401 -24.78 6.50 30.64
CA GLU A 401 -24.23 7.85 30.40
C GLU A 401 -22.78 7.80 29.86
N TYR A 402 -21.93 6.95 30.43
CA TYR A 402 -20.54 6.80 29.99
C TYR A 402 -20.48 6.14 28.61
N GLY A 403 -21.37 5.18 28.36
CA GLY A 403 -21.57 4.59 27.04
C GLY A 403 -21.97 5.63 25.98
N GLU A 404 -22.90 6.54 26.31
CA GLU A 404 -23.33 7.62 25.42
C GLU A 404 -22.18 8.61 25.12
N GLN A 405 -21.40 8.97 26.12
CA GLN A 405 -20.20 9.81 25.95
C GLN A 405 -19.19 9.14 25.01
N ALA A 406 -18.87 7.86 25.25
CA ALA A 406 -17.97 7.08 24.40
C ALA A 406 -18.50 6.96 22.96
N LEU A 407 -19.80 6.70 22.77
CA LEU A 407 -20.41 6.64 21.44
C LEU A 407 -20.38 7.98 20.71
N ALA A 408 -20.56 9.11 21.41
CA ALA A 408 -20.40 10.43 20.83
C ALA A 408 -18.96 10.64 20.34
N TRP A 409 -17.98 10.31 21.18
CA TRP A 409 -16.56 10.40 20.86
C TRP A 409 -16.15 9.49 19.70
N LEU A 410 -16.60 8.23 19.68
CA LEU A 410 -16.31 7.27 18.59
C LEU A 410 -16.93 7.70 17.26
N ARG A 411 -18.10 8.35 17.27
CA ARG A 411 -18.71 8.91 16.05
C ARG A 411 -17.88 10.07 15.50
N GLU A 412 -17.41 10.96 16.38
CA GLU A 412 -16.51 12.05 15.98
C GLU A 412 -15.20 11.51 15.42
N LEU A 413 -14.56 10.56 16.12
CA LEU A 413 -13.36 9.87 15.64
C LEU A 413 -13.58 9.26 14.26
N THR A 414 -14.70 8.58 14.04
CA THR A 414 -15.03 7.93 12.76
C THR A 414 -15.09 8.96 11.62
N GLY A 415 -15.61 10.16 11.89
CA GLY A 415 -15.65 11.27 10.93
C GLY A 415 -14.28 11.87 10.58
N LEU A 416 -13.25 11.58 11.37
CA LEU A 416 -11.87 12.04 11.15
C LEU A 416 -10.99 11.00 10.43
N LEU A 417 -11.51 9.79 10.16
CA LEU A 417 -10.74 8.75 9.48
C LEU A 417 -10.66 9.00 7.97
N ALA A 418 -9.49 8.73 7.39
CA ALA A 418 -9.26 8.85 5.96
C ALA A 418 -9.83 7.66 5.18
N GLY A 419 -10.23 7.90 3.93
CA GLY A 419 -10.52 6.85 2.96
C GLY A 419 -9.24 6.11 2.52
N HIS A 420 -9.38 4.87 2.06
CA HIS A 420 -8.29 4.09 1.48
C HIS A 420 -8.82 3.27 0.30
N PRO A 421 -8.12 3.19 -0.85
CA PRO A 421 -8.62 2.49 -2.04
C PRO A 421 -8.94 1.00 -1.80
N ASP A 422 -8.16 0.35 -0.93
CA ASP A 422 -8.33 -1.05 -0.54
C ASP A 422 -9.36 -1.27 0.58
N LEU A 423 -10.06 -0.23 1.05
CA LEU A 423 -11.14 -0.36 2.03
C LEU A 423 -12.46 0.12 1.40
N ARG A 424 -13.50 -0.71 1.45
CA ARG A 424 -14.81 -0.44 0.85
C ARG A 424 -15.61 0.55 1.69
N ASP A 425 -16.57 1.23 1.08
CA ASP A 425 -17.37 2.27 1.75
C ASP A 425 -18.18 1.73 2.94
N GLY A 426 -18.57 0.44 2.90
CA GLY A 426 -19.26 -0.25 3.98
C GLY A 426 -18.36 -1.03 4.93
N ASP A 427 -17.03 -1.03 4.72
CA ASP A 427 -16.11 -1.72 5.63
C ASP A 427 -16.05 -0.95 6.97
N PRO A 428 -16.14 -1.64 8.12
CA PRO A 428 -16.07 -0.98 9.43
C PRO A 428 -14.70 -0.33 9.63
N ARG A 429 -14.69 0.91 10.11
CA ARG A 429 -13.47 1.72 10.30
C ARG A 429 -13.00 1.81 11.74
N VAL A 430 -13.81 1.34 12.67
CA VAL A 430 -13.48 1.21 14.09
C VAL A 430 -13.85 -0.20 14.52
N LEU A 431 -12.89 -0.93 15.08
CA LEU A 431 -13.07 -2.28 15.62
C LEU A 431 -12.82 -2.24 17.13
N LEU A 432 -13.64 -2.94 17.91
CA LEU A 432 -13.56 -2.92 19.37
C LEU A 432 -13.28 -4.31 19.92
N THR A 433 -12.59 -4.37 21.05
CA THR A 433 -12.75 -5.44 22.04
C THR A 433 -13.18 -4.82 23.35
N GLY A 434 -13.92 -5.55 24.19
CA GLY A 434 -14.19 -5.11 25.56
C GLY A 434 -13.02 -5.42 26.49
N GLY A 435 -12.74 -4.53 27.43
CA GLY A 435 -11.81 -4.71 28.54
C GLY A 435 -12.52 -5.09 29.84
N ASN A 436 -11.80 -5.11 30.96
CA ASN A 436 -12.38 -5.49 32.25
C ASN A 436 -13.35 -4.42 32.78
N HIS A 437 -13.16 -3.13 32.48
CA HIS A 437 -14.06 -2.05 32.90
C HIS A 437 -15.36 -1.97 32.08
N ASP A 438 -15.37 -2.60 30.90
CA ASP A 438 -16.52 -2.64 30.00
C ASP A 438 -17.59 -3.69 30.40
N VAL A 439 -17.37 -4.41 31.49
CA VAL A 439 -18.19 -5.54 31.95
C VAL A 439 -19.05 -5.14 33.15
N SER A 440 -20.32 -5.57 33.17
CA SER A 440 -21.23 -5.38 34.32
C SER A 440 -20.81 -6.25 35.51
N TRP A 441 -19.98 -5.68 36.38
CA TRP A 441 -19.45 -6.36 37.57
C TRP A 441 -20.52 -6.78 38.58
N ASP A 442 -21.63 -6.05 38.62
CA ASP A 442 -22.79 -6.36 39.44
C ASP A 442 -23.52 -7.65 38.99
N LEU A 443 -23.19 -8.15 37.78
CA LEU A 443 -23.66 -9.41 37.21
C LEU A 443 -22.60 -10.52 37.25
N ALA A 444 -21.49 -10.34 37.97
CA ALA A 444 -20.43 -11.35 38.05
C ALA A 444 -20.88 -12.69 38.68
N LEU A 445 -21.97 -12.67 39.45
CA LEU A 445 -22.57 -13.85 40.08
C LEU A 445 -23.83 -14.36 39.34
N ASP A 446 -24.16 -13.79 38.18
CA ASP A 446 -25.28 -14.26 37.37
C ASP A 446 -24.98 -15.69 36.84
N GLU A 447 -25.96 -16.58 36.90
CA GLU A 447 -25.83 -17.95 36.38
C GLU A 447 -25.48 -17.97 34.88
N ARG A 448 -25.92 -16.95 34.14
CA ARG A 448 -25.54 -16.73 32.75
C ARG A 448 -24.28 -15.88 32.72
N LEU A 449 -23.12 -16.53 32.66
CA LEU A 449 -21.82 -15.87 32.55
C LEU A 449 -21.74 -14.82 31.42
N ALA A 450 -22.54 -14.95 30.36
CA ALA A 450 -22.58 -14.00 29.26
C ALA A 450 -23.34 -12.70 29.59
N ALA A 451 -24.19 -12.69 30.62
CA ALA A 451 -25.05 -11.56 30.99
C ALA A 451 -24.23 -10.30 31.30
N ARG A 452 -23.07 -10.45 31.94
CA ARG A 452 -22.16 -9.33 32.26
C ARG A 452 -21.62 -8.60 31.02
N HIS A 453 -21.71 -9.19 29.84
CA HIS A 453 -21.27 -8.60 28.58
C HIS A 453 -22.42 -8.00 27.75
N GLU A 454 -23.68 -8.18 28.18
CA GLU A 454 -24.86 -7.70 27.43
C GLU A 454 -24.88 -6.17 27.33
N TRP A 455 -24.44 -5.46 28.38
CA TRP A 455 -24.35 -4.00 28.37
C TRP A 455 -23.44 -3.51 27.24
N PHE A 456 -22.20 -3.98 27.19
CA PHE A 456 -21.23 -3.59 26.16
C PHE A 456 -21.75 -3.90 24.76
N ALA A 457 -22.28 -5.11 24.56
CA ALA A 457 -22.79 -5.54 23.26
C ALA A 457 -23.98 -4.70 22.78
N ARG A 458 -24.88 -4.30 23.70
CA ARG A 458 -26.01 -3.42 23.40
C ARG A 458 -25.53 -2.01 23.06
N THR A 459 -24.68 -1.43 23.91
CA THR A 459 -24.22 -0.05 23.78
C THR A 459 -23.40 0.14 22.50
N PHE A 460 -22.49 -0.78 22.20
CA PHE A 460 -21.57 -0.69 21.07
C PHE A 460 -21.95 -1.56 19.87
N ALA A 461 -23.23 -1.93 19.73
CA ALA A 461 -23.73 -2.81 18.67
C ALA A 461 -23.40 -2.34 17.23
N ALA A 462 -23.19 -1.04 17.03
CA ALA A 462 -22.81 -0.45 15.74
C ALA A 462 -21.36 -0.75 15.33
N TYR A 463 -20.53 -1.21 16.27
CA TYR A 463 -19.11 -1.46 16.07
C TYR A 463 -18.82 -2.96 16.19
N PRO A 464 -18.04 -3.56 15.26
CA PRO A 464 -17.68 -4.96 15.40
C PRO A 464 -16.88 -5.25 16.68
N HIS A 465 -17.31 -6.30 17.39
CA HIS A 465 -16.68 -6.78 18.62
C HIS A 465 -16.79 -8.31 18.76
N PRO A 466 -16.09 -8.97 19.71
CA PRO A 466 -16.06 -10.44 19.84
C PRO A 466 -17.39 -11.13 20.24
N ASP A 467 -18.46 -10.38 20.51
CA ASP A 467 -19.79 -10.91 20.85
C ASP A 467 -19.83 -11.78 22.12
N LEU A 468 -19.13 -11.37 23.19
CA LEU A 468 -19.05 -12.13 24.45
C LEU A 468 -20.40 -12.38 25.14
N HIS A 469 -21.42 -11.57 24.82
CA HIS A 469 -22.80 -11.75 25.28
C HIS A 469 -23.48 -13.02 24.70
N LEU A 470 -22.94 -13.63 23.65
CA LEU A 470 -23.45 -14.89 23.10
C LEU A 470 -22.88 -16.08 23.88
N ALA A 471 -23.75 -16.91 24.47
CA ALA A 471 -23.33 -18.10 25.20
C ALA A 471 -22.68 -19.17 24.28
N ASP A 472 -23.12 -19.26 23.02
CA ASP A 472 -22.54 -20.17 22.05
C ASP A 472 -21.26 -19.57 21.42
N HIS A 473 -20.11 -20.07 21.87
CA HIS A 473 -18.79 -19.70 21.34
C HIS A 473 -18.63 -19.89 19.83
N GLY A 474 -19.43 -20.75 19.19
CA GLY A 474 -19.41 -20.95 17.73
C GLY A 474 -20.01 -19.79 16.95
N GLN A 475 -20.96 -19.06 17.56
CA GLN A 475 -21.67 -17.92 16.96
C GLN A 475 -20.94 -16.60 17.16
N ARG A 476 -19.98 -16.54 18.11
CA ARG A 476 -19.18 -15.35 18.37
C ARG A 476 -18.39 -14.93 17.13
N ARG A 477 -18.38 -13.62 16.84
CA ARG A 477 -17.53 -13.05 15.82
C ARG A 477 -16.07 -13.22 16.18
N LEU A 478 -15.32 -13.78 15.24
CA LEU A 478 -13.87 -13.98 15.38
C LEU A 478 -13.10 -13.06 14.45
N TYR A 479 -13.48 -12.97 13.17
CA TYR A 479 -12.74 -12.21 12.18
C TYR A 479 -13.57 -11.05 11.61
N ILE A 480 -12.89 -9.93 11.39
CA ILE A 480 -13.29 -8.90 10.42
C ILE A 480 -12.28 -8.93 9.27
N THR A 481 -12.76 -9.04 8.04
CA THR A 481 -11.92 -9.17 6.84
C THR A 481 -12.05 -7.95 5.96
N PHE A 482 -10.92 -7.49 5.42
CA PHE A 482 -10.80 -6.44 4.41
C PHE A 482 -10.14 -7.06 3.17
N PRO A 483 -10.92 -7.69 2.27
CA PRO A 483 -10.37 -8.55 1.22
C PRO A 483 -9.44 -7.82 0.25
N GLU A 484 -9.79 -6.59 -0.13
CA GLU A 484 -8.98 -5.84 -1.10
C GLU A 484 -7.63 -5.42 -0.49
N ALA A 485 -7.55 -5.19 0.82
CA ALA A 485 -6.30 -4.94 1.54
C ALA A 485 -5.51 -6.22 1.85
N GLY A 486 -6.12 -7.40 1.68
CA GLY A 486 -5.58 -8.66 2.18
C GLY A 486 -5.32 -8.58 3.70
N LEU A 487 -6.25 -7.99 4.46
CA LEU A 487 -6.12 -7.81 5.91
C LEU A 487 -7.29 -8.51 6.60
N ARG A 488 -7.03 -9.17 7.72
CA ARG A 488 -8.08 -9.60 8.64
C ARG A 488 -7.64 -9.37 10.08
N VAL A 489 -8.61 -9.03 10.92
CA VAL A 489 -8.41 -8.76 12.34
C VAL A 489 -9.20 -9.79 13.14
N ALA A 490 -8.48 -10.58 13.95
CA ALA A 490 -9.06 -11.49 14.92
C ALA A 490 -9.42 -10.69 16.18
N LEU A 491 -10.72 -10.61 16.51
CA LEU A 491 -11.23 -9.97 17.70
C LEU A 491 -11.38 -11.02 18.79
N LEU A 492 -10.49 -11.01 19.79
CA LEU A 492 -10.48 -11.98 20.87
C LEU A 492 -10.95 -11.32 22.16
N GLY A 493 -12.06 -11.80 22.71
CA GLY A 493 -12.52 -11.35 24.02
C GLY A 493 -11.66 -11.99 25.11
N SER A 494 -10.79 -11.19 25.74
CA SER A 494 -9.99 -11.63 26.88
C SER A 494 -10.63 -11.29 28.22
N ALA A 495 -11.62 -10.38 28.26
CA ALA A 495 -12.37 -10.02 29.46
C ALA A 495 -13.50 -11.01 29.82
N GLU A 496 -13.46 -12.24 29.31
CA GLU A 496 -14.48 -13.29 29.54
C GLU A 496 -14.75 -13.55 31.03
N SER A 497 -13.74 -13.37 31.87
CA SER A 497 -13.78 -13.52 33.32
C SER A 497 -13.65 -12.18 34.05
N GLY A 498 -14.02 -11.06 33.40
CA GLY A 498 -14.00 -9.75 34.02
C GLY A 498 -14.98 -9.64 35.19
N GLY A 499 -14.55 -8.99 36.28
CA GLY A 499 -15.34 -8.77 37.48
C GLY A 499 -15.51 -10.00 38.38
N GLU A 500 -14.72 -11.06 38.20
CA GLU A 500 -14.76 -12.22 39.11
C GLU A 500 -14.34 -11.83 40.53
N VAL A 501 -15.07 -12.38 41.51
CA VAL A 501 -14.79 -12.14 42.92
C VAL A 501 -13.47 -12.81 43.30
N ALA A 502 -12.58 -12.06 43.97
CA ALA A 502 -11.20 -12.50 44.24
C ALA A 502 -11.08 -13.74 45.16
N SER A 503 -12.09 -14.03 45.98
CA SER A 503 -12.09 -15.20 46.86
C SER A 503 -13.40 -15.99 46.79
N ASP A 504 -13.29 -17.32 46.87
CA ASP A 504 -14.45 -18.21 46.99
C ASP A 504 -15.30 -17.87 48.21
N LEU A 505 -14.69 -17.36 49.28
CA LEU A 505 -15.38 -16.95 50.50
C LEU A 505 -16.25 -15.70 50.29
N ASP A 506 -15.79 -14.73 49.51
CA ASP A 506 -16.59 -13.54 49.15
C ASP A 506 -17.69 -13.89 48.14
N ARG A 507 -17.42 -14.84 47.24
CA ARG A 507 -18.42 -15.44 46.35
C ARG A 507 -19.52 -16.14 47.16
N ASP A 508 -19.14 -16.99 48.10
CA ASP A 508 -20.06 -17.70 48.99
C ASP A 508 -20.88 -16.73 49.86
N ARG A 509 -20.26 -15.65 50.35
CA ARG A 509 -20.94 -14.59 51.11
C ARG A 509 -21.98 -13.87 50.26
N ALA A 510 -21.63 -13.44 49.06
CA ALA A 510 -22.57 -12.77 48.18
C ALA A 510 -23.67 -13.71 47.68
N ALA A 511 -23.36 -14.98 47.42
CA ALA A 511 -24.36 -16.00 47.10
C ALA A 511 -25.33 -16.23 48.27
N ALA A 512 -24.81 -16.34 49.51
CA ALA A 512 -25.62 -16.51 50.71
C ALA A 512 -26.51 -15.28 50.98
N ARG A 513 -26.02 -14.06 50.72
CA ARG A 513 -26.83 -12.84 50.84
C ARG A 513 -27.86 -12.68 49.72
N ALA A 514 -27.51 -13.08 48.49
CA ALA A 514 -28.48 -13.15 47.39
C ALA A 514 -29.65 -14.09 47.73
N ALA A 515 -29.38 -15.19 48.43
CA ALA A 515 -30.41 -16.09 48.93
C ALA A 515 -31.25 -15.51 50.09
N GLN A 516 -30.75 -14.49 50.81
CA GLN A 516 -31.43 -13.87 51.97
C GLN A 516 -32.29 -12.64 51.62
N GLY A 517 -32.10 -12.05 50.44
CA GLY A 517 -33.04 -11.10 49.84
C GLY A 517 -32.47 -9.70 49.61
N GLY A 518 -32.81 -9.15 48.45
CA GLY A 518 -32.46 -7.79 47.99
C GLY A 518 -31.30 -7.78 46.99
N ALA A 519 -31.58 -8.01 45.70
CA ALA A 519 -30.55 -7.94 44.64
C ALA A 519 -29.72 -6.65 44.69
N GLN A 520 -30.32 -5.54 45.15
CA GLN A 520 -29.68 -4.25 45.29
C GLN A 520 -28.62 -4.20 46.43
N GLU A 521 -28.84 -4.89 47.55
CA GLU A 521 -27.86 -4.96 48.66
C GLU A 521 -26.65 -5.82 48.29
N VAL A 522 -26.88 -6.95 47.60
CA VAL A 522 -25.82 -7.82 47.07
C VAL A 522 -24.97 -7.08 46.05
N ARG A 523 -25.59 -6.28 45.18
CA ARG A 523 -24.86 -5.46 44.21
C ARG A 523 -23.93 -4.45 44.90
N GLY A 524 -24.42 -3.76 45.95
CA GLY A 524 -23.59 -2.82 46.70
C GLY A 524 -22.38 -3.48 47.37
N GLU A 525 -22.54 -4.72 47.84
CA GLU A 525 -21.47 -5.47 48.49
C GLU A 525 -20.48 -6.10 47.51
N VAL A 526 -20.95 -6.70 46.41
CA VAL A 526 -20.08 -7.19 45.32
C VAL A 526 -19.21 -6.06 44.78
N MET A 527 -19.72 -4.83 44.81
CA MET A 527 -18.95 -3.66 44.41
C MET A 527 -17.80 -3.30 45.37
N GLY A 528 -17.82 -3.79 46.61
CA GLY A 528 -16.81 -3.56 47.66
C GLY A 528 -15.78 -4.68 47.83
N TYR A 529 -15.90 -5.81 47.11
CA TYR A 529 -14.89 -6.88 47.17
C TYR A 529 -13.63 -6.53 46.37
N GLY A 530 -12.49 -7.08 46.81
CA GLY A 530 -11.29 -7.15 45.99
C GLY A 530 -11.58 -7.95 44.72
N ARG A 531 -11.05 -7.50 43.58
CA ARG A 531 -11.35 -8.07 42.27
C ARG A 531 -10.13 -8.73 41.66
N HIS A 532 -10.38 -9.78 40.90
CA HIS A 532 -9.41 -10.33 39.97
C HIS A 532 -10.00 -10.25 38.57
N ASP A 533 -9.21 -9.76 37.63
CA ASP A 533 -9.58 -9.68 36.23
C ASP A 533 -8.71 -10.64 35.42
N PRO A 534 -8.86 -11.97 35.60
CA PRO A 534 -8.05 -12.92 34.86
C PRO A 534 -8.43 -12.86 33.39
N GLY A 535 -7.53 -12.32 32.58
CA GLY A 535 -7.65 -12.39 31.14
C GLY A 535 -7.75 -13.86 30.70
N ILE A 536 -8.77 -14.23 29.94
CA ILE A 536 -8.87 -15.58 29.37
C ILE A 536 -9.50 -15.51 28.00
N VAL A 537 -8.93 -16.24 27.03
CA VAL A 537 -9.57 -16.44 25.72
C VAL A 537 -10.08 -17.88 25.66
N VAL A 538 -11.39 -18.05 25.51
CA VAL A 538 -12.01 -19.38 25.57
C VAL A 538 -11.43 -20.31 24.50
N ARG A 539 -11.10 -21.55 24.91
CA ARG A 539 -10.46 -22.55 24.05
C ARG A 539 -11.21 -22.79 22.73
N ARG A 540 -12.54 -22.87 22.78
CA ARG A 540 -13.38 -23.07 21.58
C ARG A 540 -13.24 -21.94 20.55
N VAL A 541 -12.94 -20.71 20.99
CA VAL A 541 -12.65 -19.58 20.09
C VAL A 541 -11.24 -19.74 19.50
N LEU A 542 -10.26 -20.12 20.33
CA LEU A 542 -8.89 -20.39 19.86
C LEU A 542 -8.84 -21.53 18.82
N ASP A 543 -9.65 -22.57 18.98
CA ASP A 543 -9.72 -23.70 18.04
C ASP A 543 -10.29 -23.31 16.66
N ARG A 544 -10.96 -22.16 16.55
CA ARG A 544 -11.49 -21.61 15.29
C ARG A 544 -10.48 -20.74 14.55
N LEU A 545 -9.36 -20.38 15.18
CA LEU A 545 -8.29 -19.62 14.52
C LEU A 545 -7.64 -20.48 13.44
N SER A 546 -7.58 -19.99 12.22
CA SER A 546 -7.01 -20.72 11.07
C SER A 546 -6.21 -19.79 10.16
N PRO A 547 -5.14 -20.25 9.51
CA PRO A 547 -4.42 -19.45 8.52
C PRO A 547 -5.30 -19.21 7.29
N GLU A 548 -5.08 -18.09 6.59
CA GLU A 548 -5.78 -17.76 5.35
C GLU A 548 -4.80 -17.11 4.37
N ALA A 549 -4.64 -17.74 3.21
CA ALA A 549 -3.68 -17.31 2.21
C ALA A 549 -4.05 -15.93 1.65
N GLY A 550 -3.04 -15.07 1.47
CA GLY A 550 -3.23 -13.70 0.98
C GLY A 550 -3.72 -12.71 2.03
N TYR A 551 -3.90 -13.12 3.29
CA TYR A 551 -4.30 -12.24 4.38
C TYR A 551 -3.19 -12.06 5.42
N LEU A 552 -2.85 -10.80 5.70
CA LEU A 552 -2.22 -10.40 6.94
C LEU A 552 -3.22 -10.56 8.09
N THR A 553 -2.85 -11.31 9.12
CA THR A 553 -3.68 -11.50 10.30
C THR A 553 -3.16 -10.66 11.45
N LEU A 554 -3.96 -9.71 11.92
CA LEU A 554 -3.75 -9.02 13.21
C LEU A 554 -4.67 -9.66 14.26
N ALA A 555 -4.27 -9.65 15.52
CA ALA A 555 -5.14 -10.04 16.63
C ALA A 555 -5.28 -8.88 17.61
N ALA A 556 -6.48 -8.67 18.13
CA ALA A 556 -6.81 -7.62 19.07
C ALA A 556 -7.47 -8.26 20.30
N LEU A 557 -7.01 -7.91 21.49
CA LEU A 557 -7.56 -8.32 22.78
C LEU A 557 -7.14 -7.33 23.85
N HIS A 558 -7.86 -7.23 24.97
CA HIS A 558 -7.53 -6.25 26.00
C HIS A 558 -6.32 -6.65 26.88
N HIS A 559 -6.43 -7.77 27.59
CA HIS A 559 -5.35 -8.27 28.47
C HIS A 559 -4.10 -8.73 27.69
N PRO A 560 -2.88 -8.47 28.20
CA PRO A 560 -1.64 -8.84 27.51
C PRO A 560 -1.43 -10.36 27.47
N LEU A 561 -0.83 -10.84 26.37
CA LEU A 561 -0.39 -12.23 26.24
C LEU A 561 1.01 -12.47 26.83
N SER A 562 1.79 -11.40 26.99
CA SER A 562 3.17 -11.47 27.46
C SER A 562 3.33 -10.70 28.76
N PRO A 563 4.29 -11.10 29.63
CA PRO A 563 4.65 -10.30 30.77
C PRO A 563 5.08 -8.90 30.28
N VAL A 564 4.30 -7.89 30.64
CA VAL A 564 4.65 -6.49 30.40
C VAL A 564 5.43 -6.02 31.63
N PRO A 565 6.63 -5.44 31.47
CA PRO A 565 7.33 -4.83 32.60
C PRO A 565 6.46 -3.70 33.17
N SER A 566 5.85 -3.92 34.33
CA SER A 566 5.03 -2.94 35.04
C SER A 566 5.54 -2.79 36.47
N VAL A 567 5.39 -1.57 37.01
CA VAL A 567 5.57 -1.30 38.44
C VAL A 567 4.41 -1.83 39.27
N GLU A 568 3.27 -2.08 38.63
CA GLU A 568 2.10 -2.67 39.23
C GLU A 568 2.24 -4.20 39.27
N ILE A 569 2.25 -4.76 40.48
CA ILE A 569 2.21 -6.21 40.71
C ILE A 569 0.80 -6.58 41.15
N ALA A 570 -0.07 -6.86 40.18
CA ALA A 570 -1.43 -7.34 40.42
C ALA A 570 -1.54 -8.84 40.09
N PRO A 571 -2.35 -9.62 40.85
CA PRO A 571 -2.74 -10.95 40.43
C PRO A 571 -3.45 -10.87 39.08
N TYR A 572 -3.00 -11.69 38.12
CA TYR A 572 -3.60 -11.80 36.79
C TYR A 572 -3.50 -10.56 35.89
N SER A 573 -2.34 -9.89 35.87
CA SER A 573 -2.02 -8.78 34.94
C SER A 573 -2.04 -9.13 33.44
N GLY A 574 -2.46 -10.34 33.07
CA GLY A 574 -2.45 -10.84 31.70
C GLY A 574 -3.26 -12.10 31.51
N VAL A 575 -3.22 -12.65 30.30
CA VAL A 575 -4.04 -13.80 29.93
C VAL A 575 -3.54 -15.10 30.59
N VAL A 576 -4.38 -15.74 31.40
CA VAL A 576 -4.05 -16.94 32.18
C VAL A 576 -3.71 -18.15 31.29
N ASN A 577 -4.35 -18.26 30.13
CA ASN A 577 -4.06 -19.29 29.14
C ASN A 577 -3.21 -18.79 27.96
N ALA A 578 -2.37 -17.76 28.18
CA ALA A 578 -1.57 -17.11 27.13
C ALA A 578 -0.76 -18.07 26.26
N GLY A 579 -0.18 -19.13 26.85
CA GLY A 579 0.57 -20.13 26.09
C GLY A 579 -0.27 -20.87 25.05
N GLN A 580 -1.54 -21.14 25.33
CA GLN A 580 -2.47 -21.75 24.37
C GLN A 580 -2.88 -20.74 23.30
N ALA A 581 -3.17 -19.50 23.70
CA ALA A 581 -3.54 -18.42 22.77
C ALA A 581 -2.41 -18.11 21.78
N LYS A 582 -1.17 -17.96 22.26
CA LYS A 582 0.03 -17.73 21.42
C LYS A 582 0.24 -18.85 20.41
N LYS A 583 0.09 -20.11 20.83
CA LYS A 583 0.19 -21.27 19.91
C LYS A 583 -0.89 -21.24 18.82
N ALA A 584 -2.14 -20.96 19.18
CA ALA A 584 -3.24 -20.88 18.21
C ALA A 584 -3.06 -19.70 17.24
N LEU A 585 -2.65 -18.53 17.75
CA LEU A 585 -2.35 -17.34 16.95
C LEU A 585 -1.21 -17.56 15.96
N ALA A 586 -0.10 -18.18 16.40
CA ALA A 586 1.01 -18.51 15.53
C ALA A 586 0.60 -19.53 14.45
N ALA A 587 -0.17 -20.57 14.82
CA ALA A 587 -0.71 -21.54 13.85
C ALA A 587 -1.65 -20.89 12.83
N ALA A 588 -2.36 -19.83 13.22
CA ALA A 588 -3.22 -19.05 12.33
C ALA A 588 -2.48 -17.97 11.52
N GLY A 589 -1.14 -17.88 11.64
CA GLY A 589 -0.34 -16.90 10.93
C GLY A 589 -0.57 -15.46 11.40
N ALA A 590 -0.93 -15.26 12.68
CA ALA A 590 -1.03 -13.92 13.26
C ALA A 590 0.35 -13.25 13.28
N ALA A 591 0.46 -12.11 12.60
CA ALA A 591 1.70 -11.36 12.50
C ALA A 591 1.94 -10.45 13.71
N LEU A 592 0.86 -9.86 14.23
CA LEU A 592 0.89 -8.86 15.28
C LEU A 592 -0.33 -9.03 16.21
N VAL A 593 -0.08 -8.97 17.50
CA VAL A 593 -1.09 -8.93 18.57
C VAL A 593 -1.11 -7.54 19.17
N LEU A 594 -2.29 -6.96 19.30
CA LEU A 594 -2.54 -5.63 19.85
C LEU A 594 -3.30 -5.77 21.17
N HIS A 595 -2.82 -5.11 22.23
CA HIS A 595 -3.46 -5.13 23.54
C HIS A 595 -3.34 -3.83 24.34
N GLY A 596 -4.08 -3.76 25.46
CA GLY A 596 -4.04 -2.66 26.42
C GLY A 596 -3.84 -3.15 27.85
N HIS A 597 -4.75 -2.73 28.74
CA HIS A 597 -4.89 -3.15 30.15
C HIS A 597 -3.80 -2.64 31.09
N THR A 598 -2.54 -2.75 30.68
CA THR A 598 -1.41 -2.34 31.52
C THR A 598 -1.14 -0.84 31.49
N HIS A 599 -1.83 -0.09 30.62
CA HIS A 599 -1.61 1.34 30.35
C HIS A 599 -0.21 1.72 29.81
N LEU A 600 0.67 0.75 29.58
CA LEU A 600 2.06 0.97 29.16
C LEU A 600 2.26 0.69 27.67
N GLY A 601 3.09 1.53 27.04
CA GLY A 601 3.57 1.26 25.68
C GLY A 601 4.56 0.10 25.70
N PHE A 602 4.23 -1.01 25.05
CA PHE A 602 5.03 -2.24 25.06
C PHE A 602 5.19 -2.80 23.66
N THR A 603 6.38 -3.30 23.33
CA THR A 603 6.61 -4.09 22.12
C THR A 603 7.48 -5.29 22.42
N ALA A 604 7.14 -6.44 21.86
CA ALA A 604 7.89 -7.67 21.99
C ALA A 604 7.83 -8.54 20.74
N ALA A 605 8.86 -9.36 20.59
CA ALA A 605 9.02 -10.36 19.55
C ALA A 605 9.19 -11.74 20.20
N GLU A 606 8.21 -12.61 20.06
CA GLU A 606 8.26 -13.96 20.63
C GLU A 606 8.31 -15.01 19.54
N ARG A 607 9.41 -15.77 19.49
CA ARG A 607 9.60 -16.85 18.54
C ARG A 607 9.11 -18.17 19.13
N LEU A 608 8.08 -18.76 18.52
CA LEU A 608 7.58 -20.06 18.95
C LEU A 608 8.46 -21.18 18.37
N LEU A 609 9.05 -21.97 19.26
CA LEU A 609 9.85 -23.15 18.94
C LEU A 609 9.00 -24.42 19.15
N GLY A 610 9.01 -25.35 18.19
CA GLY A 610 8.46 -26.71 18.40
C GLY A 610 6.97 -26.93 18.07
N GLY A 611 6.45 -26.35 16.98
CA GLY A 611 5.05 -26.55 16.56
C GLY A 611 4.79 -26.48 15.04
N GLY A 612 5.84 -26.61 14.22
CA GLY A 612 5.81 -26.36 12.78
C GLY A 612 7.00 -25.48 12.35
N PRO A 613 6.93 -24.83 11.17
CA PRO A 613 7.90 -23.82 10.78
C PRO A 613 7.99 -22.73 11.87
N PRO A 614 9.19 -22.25 12.22
CA PRO A 614 9.33 -21.18 13.19
C PRO A 614 8.49 -19.97 12.78
N TRP A 615 7.70 -19.45 13.71
CA TRP A 615 6.90 -18.25 13.51
C TRP A 615 7.18 -17.29 14.65
N THR A 616 7.45 -16.03 14.33
CA THR A 616 7.64 -14.99 15.34
C THR A 616 6.40 -14.13 15.42
N LEU A 617 5.78 -14.14 16.60
CA LEU A 617 4.64 -13.30 16.94
C LEU A 617 5.18 -11.96 17.43
N ARG A 618 4.72 -10.85 16.83
CA ARG A 618 4.93 -9.52 17.40
C ARG A 618 3.76 -9.18 18.30
N ILE A 619 4.04 -8.55 19.44
CA ILE A 619 3.04 -8.21 20.46
C ILE A 619 3.25 -6.75 20.81
N ALA A 620 2.19 -5.97 20.79
CA ALA A 620 2.23 -4.53 21.03
C ALA A 620 1.12 -4.09 21.99
N GLY A 621 1.54 -3.57 23.14
CA GLY A 621 0.69 -2.85 24.09
C GLY A 621 0.62 -1.38 23.72
N ALA A 622 -0.55 -0.78 23.66
CA ALA A 622 -0.69 0.67 23.56
C ALA A 622 -0.65 1.27 24.97
N PRO A 623 -0.03 2.45 25.16
CA PRO A 623 -0.26 3.25 26.36
C PRO A 623 -1.75 3.58 26.46
N ALA A 624 -2.25 3.82 27.67
CA ALA A 624 -3.62 4.28 27.82
C ALA A 624 -3.82 5.61 27.08
N LEU A 625 -4.95 5.79 26.43
CA LEU A 625 -5.24 7.05 25.76
C LEU A 625 -5.78 8.08 26.76
N GLY A 626 -6.61 7.67 27.71
CA GLY A 626 -7.35 8.56 28.62
C GLY A 626 -7.08 8.36 30.12
N SER A 627 -6.45 7.27 30.55
CA SER A 627 -6.39 6.90 31.97
C SER A 627 -5.59 7.88 32.86
N GLY A 628 -6.14 8.20 34.04
CA GLY A 628 -5.46 8.93 35.11
C GLY A 628 -4.43 8.10 35.86
N GLU A 629 -4.52 6.77 35.77
CA GLU A 629 -3.73 5.80 36.55
C GLU A 629 -2.46 5.38 35.82
N THR A 630 -1.73 6.34 35.25
CA THR A 630 -0.52 6.07 34.47
C THR A 630 0.67 6.89 34.96
N GLU A 631 1.76 6.20 35.32
CA GLU A 631 3.07 6.84 35.48
C GLU A 631 3.66 7.25 34.12
N GLU A 632 3.27 6.56 33.04
CA GLU A 632 3.66 6.86 31.67
C GLU A 632 2.83 8.01 31.03
N GLN A 633 3.26 8.44 29.85
CA GLN A 633 2.55 9.44 29.05
C GLN A 633 1.44 8.76 28.24
N ASN A 634 0.24 9.36 28.22
CA ASN A 634 -0.86 8.96 27.36
C ASN A 634 -0.40 8.79 25.90
N GLY A 635 -0.97 7.82 25.19
CA GLY A 635 -0.42 7.43 23.90
C GLY A 635 -1.32 6.54 23.06
N TYR A 636 -0.80 6.16 21.90
CA TYR A 636 -1.40 5.17 21.02
C TYR A 636 -0.30 4.51 20.18
N ASN A 637 -0.62 3.40 19.50
CA ASN A 637 0.28 2.78 18.52
C ASN A 637 -0.16 3.11 17.09
N GLU A 638 0.78 3.41 16.22
CA GLU A 638 0.58 3.47 14.77
C GLU A 638 1.06 2.17 14.15
N VAL A 639 0.17 1.46 13.47
CA VAL A 639 0.45 0.27 12.68
C VAL A 639 0.31 0.63 11.21
N PHE A 640 1.34 0.35 10.44
CA PHE A 640 1.40 0.62 9.02
C PHE A 640 1.49 -0.71 8.28
N VAL A 641 0.57 -0.96 7.36
CA VAL A 641 0.53 -2.18 6.55
C VAL A 641 0.78 -1.79 5.09
N ALA A 642 1.93 -2.21 4.55
CA ALA A 642 2.23 -2.10 3.14
C ALA A 642 2.06 -3.46 2.47
N ARG A 643 1.42 -3.46 1.30
CA ARG A 643 1.34 -4.63 0.42
C ARG A 643 2.23 -4.43 -0.81
N GLU A 644 2.81 -5.54 -1.26
CA GLU A 644 3.51 -5.65 -2.54
C GLU A 644 3.18 -7.00 -3.16
N GLY A 645 2.45 -6.96 -4.28
CA GLY A 645 1.81 -8.15 -4.83
C GLY A 645 0.94 -8.84 -3.79
N GLY A 646 1.27 -10.10 -3.47
CA GLY A 646 0.58 -10.90 -2.44
C GLY A 646 1.23 -10.87 -1.05
N ALA A 647 2.34 -10.15 -0.86
CA ALA A 647 3.08 -10.12 0.38
C ALA A 647 2.81 -8.84 1.19
N HIS A 648 2.94 -8.93 2.51
CA HIS A 648 2.75 -7.81 3.43
C HIS A 648 4.03 -7.49 4.20
N THR A 649 4.24 -6.21 4.46
CA THR A 649 5.23 -5.70 5.40
C THR A 649 4.52 -4.82 6.41
N VAL A 650 4.86 -4.97 7.69
CA VAL A 650 4.28 -4.20 8.79
C VAL A 650 5.35 -3.31 9.39
N ALA A 651 5.00 -2.06 9.68
CA ALA A 651 5.77 -1.20 10.57
C ALA A 651 4.89 -0.77 11.76
N LEU A 652 5.51 -0.58 12.91
CA LEU A 652 4.86 -0.24 14.17
C LEU A 652 5.68 0.82 14.90
N ARG A 653 5.02 1.83 15.47
CA ARG A 653 5.61 2.72 16.47
C ARG A 653 4.58 3.15 17.50
N THR A 654 5.05 3.53 18.68
CA THR A 654 4.22 4.20 19.69
C THR A 654 4.29 5.71 19.50
N VAL A 655 3.19 6.42 19.73
CA VAL A 655 3.10 7.88 19.75
C VAL A 655 2.62 8.29 21.13
N ARG A 656 3.32 9.24 21.75
CA ARG A 656 3.08 9.66 23.13
C ARG A 656 2.83 11.14 23.23
N LEU A 657 1.91 11.54 24.10
CA LEU A 657 1.62 12.93 24.42
C LEU A 657 2.69 13.48 25.37
N ARG A 658 3.63 14.27 24.83
CA ARG A 658 4.77 14.89 25.53
C ARG A 658 4.65 16.40 25.48
N GLY A 659 4.49 17.03 26.66
CA GLY A 659 4.43 18.50 26.75
C GLY A 659 3.35 19.12 25.86
N GLY A 660 2.18 18.49 25.76
CA GLY A 660 1.08 18.94 24.89
C GLY A 660 1.18 18.54 23.42
N HIS A 661 2.22 17.81 23.01
CA HIS A 661 2.44 17.39 21.63
C HIS A 661 2.51 15.87 21.46
N TRP A 662 1.88 15.34 20.41
CA TRP A 662 1.97 13.93 20.04
C TRP A 662 3.31 13.67 19.35
N THR A 663 4.20 12.96 20.04
CA THR A 663 5.57 12.68 19.59
C THR A 663 5.71 11.19 19.26
N PRO A 664 6.07 10.84 18.01
CA PRO A 664 6.32 9.45 17.64
C PRO A 664 7.66 8.95 18.19
N ASP A 665 7.67 7.75 18.74
CA ASP A 665 8.89 6.97 19.01
C ASP A 665 9.40 6.33 17.69
N PRO A 666 10.64 5.80 17.65
CA PRO A 666 11.16 5.12 16.46
C PRO A 666 10.29 3.94 16.02
N ALA A 667 10.17 3.74 14.72
CA ALA A 667 9.41 2.62 14.15
C ALA A 667 10.26 1.36 13.99
N VAL A 668 9.66 0.21 14.30
CA VAL A 668 10.17 -1.12 13.98
C VAL A 668 9.40 -1.69 12.79
N ALA A 669 10.08 -2.36 11.87
CA ALA A 669 9.44 -2.99 10.73
C ALA A 669 9.77 -4.48 10.64
N PHE A 670 8.85 -5.27 10.11
CA PHE A 670 8.99 -6.70 10.00
C PHE A 670 8.06 -7.26 8.93
N ARG A 671 8.37 -8.49 8.51
CA ARG A 671 7.45 -9.30 7.71
C ARG A 671 6.71 -10.30 8.59
N PRO A 672 5.45 -10.64 8.27
CA PRO A 672 4.70 -11.64 9.01
C PRO A 672 5.49 -12.94 9.21
N GLY A 673 5.68 -13.33 10.47
CA GLY A 673 6.37 -14.57 10.86
C GLY A 673 7.89 -14.56 10.77
N ALA A 674 8.51 -13.51 10.21
CA ALA A 674 9.97 -13.42 10.10
C ALA A 674 10.64 -13.41 11.48
N ALA A 675 11.85 -13.98 11.56
CA ALA A 675 12.62 -14.02 12.80
C ALA A 675 13.05 -12.61 13.24
N GLU A 676 13.59 -11.85 12.29
CA GLU A 676 14.24 -10.57 12.54
C GLU A 676 13.31 -9.39 12.28
N GLU A 677 13.52 -8.31 13.02
CA GLU A 677 13.07 -6.99 12.65
C GLU A 677 14.04 -6.40 11.63
N CYS A 678 13.52 -5.61 10.72
CA CYS A 678 14.28 -4.94 9.68
C CYS A 678 14.20 -3.43 9.89
N SER A 679 15.27 -2.72 9.53
CA SER A 679 15.17 -1.27 9.40
C SER A 679 14.20 -0.90 8.28
N LEU A 680 13.57 0.28 8.40
CA LEU A 680 12.69 0.82 7.36
C LEU A 680 13.41 0.96 6.00
N GLY A 681 14.73 1.20 6.00
CA GLY A 681 15.53 1.23 4.78
C GLY A 681 15.61 -0.14 4.11
N ARG A 682 15.92 -1.19 4.89
CA ARG A 682 16.09 -2.56 4.38
C ARG A 682 14.80 -3.12 3.78
N ILE A 683 13.63 -2.87 4.38
CA ILE A 683 12.35 -3.35 3.81
C ILE A 683 12.00 -2.71 2.46
N CYS A 684 12.67 -1.62 2.07
CA CYS A 684 12.48 -0.99 0.77
C CYS A 684 13.38 -1.62 -0.31
N GLU A 685 14.38 -2.42 0.06
CA GLU A 685 15.27 -3.08 -0.90
C GLU A 685 14.61 -4.32 -1.51
N ASP A 686 15.06 -4.72 -2.70
CA ASP A 686 14.55 -5.94 -3.33
C ASP A 686 15.00 -7.18 -2.57
N GLY A 687 14.11 -8.15 -2.42
CA GLY A 687 14.46 -9.44 -1.80
C GLY A 687 14.83 -9.36 -0.32
N ALA A 688 14.51 -8.22 0.33
CA ALA A 688 14.54 -8.08 1.80
C ALA A 688 13.65 -9.11 2.50
#